data_AF-A0A098YR81-F1
#
_entry.id   AF-A0A098YR81-F1
#
_cell.length_a   1.000
_cell.length_b   1.000
_cell.length_c   1.000
_cell.angle_alpha   90.00
_cell.angle_beta   90.00
_cell.angle_gamma   90.00
#
_symmetry.space_group_name_H-M   'P 1'
#
loop_
_entity.id
_entity.type
_entity.pdbx_description
1 polymer ?
#
loop_
_entity_poly.entity_id
_entity_poly.type
_entity_poly.pdbx_seq_one_letter_code
_entity_poly.pdbx_strand_id
1 'polypeptide(L)'
;MNEFHVYATKINQQLDMNKLLAIIVYKNLFPKDFTDLSENRGELFETISSKNKYIENAVAEINKQIESIKERLRLSDESFISEIKDLRTLYVSNVCEKIISLGKGISGLKDNNKSVSMEYFTDDDTFCKIKGGNLDYDYLDYYNTRRSGSYTFKFNEIEKQVNPNYTYDQREKIVLDKQADKNNSLRMNITSLQEQIGKIKKSKLRDLLSENNIKIYCNDDKKKELIDILLRNGYINENYLDYISVFHEGTLSKSDYQFLINIKRELEPQFDYILNKKEELLKRINIYMFEKRCVLNFNLIDTLITSGYVDKIDILFKQLSNEHDITVKFINEYIDRSKYQEVFINKLCSYWNNIWRYILHESNYTDERKEQYFLLVLEYADISDLCNIFDKNDTYIANYRDFFITSSNNKKRQNLVEYLGIVFKTISSNSPVQDIEFIMKNTYYEINIEMLKIVIPKDKFEQESFNNKNYSYLKNSGLNGIVKYIEGEINTYVKNILLELRGNNKEELEEYSILLNNPKLDINLKEKLIQQVETIVDDISTITGLDEAHLLFKYSKVRPTWKNVQAMFANDSDLLSTSVINFLNQENNAIILSKSRMETVANEDEVSIYSKLCEALIHEKNINDVSYKLFTQSIPWCYNSFKPSSISPERMRILIEGNKVNKVVASYDFLRQNYKGLNILLVEKAPDKFIGILDQLEIDSADMENIAKSSKLNNDMKFCFVNAVHEDVITKSAYTSKFVLENVLRDSDKYSLSESLQIQLINKIGLPVADRIKLFIQIHNGIDNDITKTFLISLGNPYDEIANPKKSPKIERNTLNSVFMNILIEKGIIASYSEKTNQIYHSKKNMEQ
;
A
#
# COMPACT_ATOMS: atom_id res chain seq x y z
N MET A 1 -92.65 36.06 9.78
CA MET A 1 -91.47 36.38 10.60
C MET A 1 -90.25 35.95 9.79
N ASN A 2 -89.31 36.86 9.48
CA ASN A 2 -88.15 36.52 8.65
C ASN A 2 -87.11 35.76 9.50
N GLU A 3 -86.97 34.46 9.24
CA GLU A 3 -86.09 33.57 10.01
C GLU A 3 -84.62 33.98 9.92
N PHE A 4 -84.18 34.54 8.79
CA PHE A 4 -82.84 35.11 8.63
C PHE A 4 -82.59 36.26 9.62
N HIS A 5 -83.57 37.13 9.81
CA HIS A 5 -83.43 38.24 10.75
C HIS A 5 -83.33 37.75 12.21
N VAL A 6 -84.02 36.67 12.57
CA VAL A 6 -83.97 36.09 13.91
C VAL A 6 -82.63 35.40 14.18
N TYR A 7 -82.09 34.66 13.22
CA TYR A 7 -80.76 34.03 13.38
C TYR A 7 -79.64 35.08 13.37
N ALA A 8 -79.69 36.07 12.48
CA ALA A 8 -78.69 37.15 12.40
C ALA A 8 -78.62 38.03 13.66
N THR A 9 -79.70 38.12 14.43
CA THR A 9 -79.73 38.88 15.70
C THR A 9 -79.27 38.06 16.92
N LYS A 10 -79.33 36.72 16.84
CA LYS A 10 -78.91 35.80 17.92
C LYS A 10 -77.50 35.24 17.75
N ILE A 11 -76.99 35.21 16.53
CA ILE A 11 -75.64 34.76 16.19
C ILE A 11 -74.67 35.95 16.22
N ASN A 12 -73.40 35.70 16.58
CA ASN A 12 -72.34 36.71 16.69
C ASN A 12 -72.22 37.55 15.39
N GLN A 13 -72.15 38.89 15.53
CA GLN A 13 -72.04 39.85 14.41
C GLN A 13 -70.76 39.69 13.55
N GLN A 14 -69.80 38.87 13.97
CA GLN A 14 -68.55 38.60 13.25
C GLN A 14 -68.62 37.44 12.24
N LEU A 15 -69.73 36.70 12.17
CA LEU A 15 -69.87 35.59 11.21
C LEU A 15 -70.29 36.08 9.82
N ASP A 16 -69.87 35.34 8.79
CA ASP A 16 -70.21 35.64 7.39
C ASP A 16 -71.71 35.48 7.11
N MET A 17 -72.38 36.58 6.78
CA MET A 17 -73.82 36.64 6.53
C MET A 17 -74.24 35.86 5.26
N ASN A 18 -73.36 35.71 4.27
CA ASN A 18 -73.65 34.91 3.08
C ASN A 18 -73.73 33.43 3.41
N LYS A 19 -72.90 32.95 4.34
CA LYS A 19 -72.94 31.56 4.83
C LYS A 19 -74.17 31.30 5.69
N LEU A 20 -74.55 32.28 6.52
CA LEU A 20 -75.78 32.20 7.28
C LEU A 20 -77.01 32.13 6.35
N LEU A 21 -77.04 32.97 5.30
CA LEU A 21 -78.10 32.93 4.29
C LEU A 21 -78.16 31.57 3.60
N ALA A 22 -77.02 31.04 3.18
CA ALA A 22 -76.93 29.73 2.54
C ALA A 22 -77.47 28.59 3.42
N ILE A 23 -77.15 28.60 4.73
CA ILE A 23 -77.66 27.61 5.69
C ILE A 23 -79.17 27.73 5.88
N ILE A 24 -79.72 28.95 5.90
CA ILE A 24 -81.17 29.17 6.00
C ILE A 24 -81.90 28.77 4.72
N VAL A 25 -81.33 29.08 3.55
CA VAL A 25 -81.85 28.61 2.26
C VAL A 25 -81.86 27.08 2.23
N TYR A 26 -80.78 26.45 2.70
CA TYR A 26 -80.70 25.00 2.81
C TYR A 26 -81.77 24.43 3.77
N LYS A 27 -81.95 25.05 4.94
CA LYS A 27 -82.99 24.68 5.92
C LYS A 27 -84.40 24.77 5.35
N ASN A 28 -84.70 25.82 4.57
CA ASN A 28 -86.03 26.05 4.02
C ASN A 28 -86.36 25.09 2.86
N LEU A 29 -85.37 24.76 2.03
CA LEU A 29 -85.55 23.85 0.89
C LEU A 29 -85.52 22.38 1.34
N PHE A 30 -84.69 22.04 2.34
CA PHE A 30 -84.47 20.67 2.80
C PHE A 30 -84.53 20.56 4.35
N PRO A 31 -85.68 20.83 4.99
CA PRO A 31 -85.81 20.93 6.45
C PRO A 31 -85.51 19.62 7.19
N LYS A 32 -85.81 18.47 6.57
CA LYS A 32 -85.51 17.15 7.14
C LYS A 32 -83.99 16.92 7.24
N ASP A 33 -83.26 17.18 6.15
CA ASP A 33 -81.80 17.02 6.12
C ASP A 33 -81.08 18.02 7.03
N PHE A 34 -81.61 19.25 7.14
CA PHE A 34 -81.11 20.25 8.08
C PHE A 34 -81.29 19.82 9.55
N THR A 35 -82.40 19.17 9.88
CA THR A 35 -82.62 18.63 11.23
C THR A 35 -81.63 17.51 11.49
N ASP A 36 -81.45 16.59 10.53
CA ASP A 36 -80.48 15.50 10.62
C ASP A 36 -79.04 16.05 10.76
N LEU A 37 -78.70 17.14 10.07
CA LEU A 37 -77.39 17.81 10.13
C LEU A 37 -77.02 18.27 11.56
N SER A 38 -78.02 18.69 12.36
CA SER A 38 -77.83 19.07 13.76
C SER A 38 -77.53 17.89 14.68
N GLU A 39 -77.91 16.69 14.27
CA GLU A 39 -77.63 15.42 14.95
C GLU A 39 -76.44 14.66 14.35
N ASN A 40 -75.63 15.33 13.51
CA ASN A 40 -74.50 14.73 12.77
C ASN A 40 -74.94 13.57 11.85
N ARG A 41 -76.07 13.72 11.15
CA ARG A 41 -76.64 12.76 10.19
C ARG A 41 -77.18 13.50 8.95
N GLY A 42 -77.58 12.76 7.91
CA GLY A 42 -78.14 13.35 6.68
C GLY A 42 -77.12 13.52 5.54
N GLU A 43 -77.63 13.82 4.33
CA GLU A 43 -76.85 13.79 3.08
C GLU A 43 -75.78 14.91 3.01
N LEU A 44 -76.09 16.10 3.51
CA LEU A 44 -75.11 17.19 3.62
C LEU A 44 -74.01 16.84 4.64
N PHE A 45 -74.37 16.23 5.77
CA PHE A 45 -73.40 15.78 6.77
C PHE A 45 -72.51 14.65 6.23
N GLU A 46 -73.07 13.68 5.51
CA GLU A 46 -72.29 12.60 4.88
C GLU A 46 -71.27 13.15 3.89
N THR A 47 -71.64 14.17 3.12
CA THR A 47 -70.72 14.86 2.22
C THR A 47 -69.63 15.61 2.98
N ILE A 48 -69.95 16.34 4.06
CA ILE A 48 -68.95 17.05 4.89
C ILE A 48 -68.02 16.06 5.62
N SER A 49 -68.57 14.99 6.20
CA SER A 49 -67.82 13.98 6.96
C SER A 49 -66.94 13.08 6.08
N SER A 50 -67.26 12.97 4.77
CA SER A 50 -66.40 12.27 3.81
C SER A 50 -65.00 12.90 3.67
N LYS A 51 -64.84 14.19 4.03
CA LYS A 51 -63.52 14.84 4.18
C LYS A 51 -62.65 14.11 5.18
N ASN A 52 -63.18 13.79 6.35
CA ASN A 52 -62.41 13.11 7.39
C ASN A 52 -61.99 11.72 6.92
N LYS A 53 -62.90 10.98 6.26
CA LYS A 53 -62.61 9.67 5.66
C LYS A 53 -61.53 9.75 4.57
N TYR A 54 -61.59 10.76 3.70
CA TYR A 54 -60.56 10.98 2.68
C TYR A 54 -59.20 11.27 3.32
N ILE A 55 -59.15 12.17 4.30
CA ILE A 55 -57.92 12.53 5.00
C ILE A 55 -57.34 11.29 5.70
N GLU A 56 -58.16 10.51 6.41
CA GLU A 56 -57.74 9.27 7.07
C GLU A 56 -57.12 8.28 6.07
N ASN A 57 -57.77 8.02 4.94
CA ASN A 57 -57.28 7.10 3.93
C ASN A 57 -55.99 7.60 3.25
N ALA A 58 -55.94 8.88 2.87
CA ALA A 58 -54.77 9.47 2.22
C ALA A 58 -53.55 9.50 3.16
N VAL A 59 -53.76 9.84 4.43
CA VAL A 59 -52.72 9.81 5.46
C VAL A 59 -52.27 8.38 5.75
N ALA A 60 -53.19 7.40 5.79
CA ALA A 60 -52.83 6.00 5.98
C ALA A 60 -51.95 5.47 4.84
N GLU A 61 -52.24 5.82 3.59
CA GLU A 61 -51.43 5.41 2.43
C GLU A 61 -50.03 6.04 2.47
N ILE A 62 -49.93 7.34 2.78
CA ILE A 62 -48.62 8.00 2.92
C ILE A 62 -47.83 7.42 4.11
N ASN A 63 -48.49 7.15 5.25
CA ASN A 63 -47.83 6.52 6.39
C ASN A 63 -47.27 5.13 6.02
N LYS A 64 -47.99 4.35 5.21
CA LYS A 64 -47.49 3.06 4.71
C LYS A 64 -46.22 3.22 3.86
N GLN A 65 -46.12 4.28 3.07
CA GLN A 65 -44.90 4.60 2.34
C GLN A 65 -43.76 5.01 3.28
N ILE A 66 -44.04 5.84 4.28
CA ILE A 66 -43.06 6.24 5.31
C ILE A 66 -42.52 5.02 6.05
N GLU A 67 -43.38 4.11 6.52
CA GLU A 67 -42.96 2.90 7.23
C GLU A 67 -42.11 1.98 6.34
N SER A 68 -42.43 1.86 5.05
CA SER A 68 -41.59 1.13 4.09
C SER A 68 -40.19 1.74 3.94
N ILE A 69 -40.08 3.07 3.93
CA ILE A 69 -38.79 3.77 3.86
C ILE A 69 -38.02 3.64 5.18
N LYS A 70 -38.70 3.74 6.33
CA LYS A 70 -38.09 3.54 7.65
C LYS A 70 -37.53 2.14 7.83
N GLU A 71 -38.27 1.10 7.41
CA GLU A 71 -37.74 -0.27 7.45
C GLU A 71 -36.48 -0.42 6.58
N ARG A 72 -36.43 0.22 5.40
CA ARG A 72 -35.21 0.23 4.59
C ARG A 72 -34.03 0.90 5.31
N LEU A 73 -34.27 2.01 6.00
CA LEU A 73 -33.24 2.70 6.79
C LEU A 73 -32.78 1.82 7.97
N ARG A 74 -33.71 1.21 8.72
CA ARG A 74 -33.40 0.30 9.83
C ARG A 74 -32.51 -0.88 9.37
N LEU A 75 -32.86 -1.50 8.24
CA LEU A 75 -32.07 -2.60 7.68
C LEU A 75 -30.67 -2.15 7.19
N SER A 76 -30.54 -0.90 6.74
CA SER A 76 -29.26 -0.29 6.40
C SER A 76 -28.39 -0.08 7.63
N ASP A 77 -28.99 0.42 8.72
CA ASP A 77 -28.30 0.68 9.99
C ASP A 77 -27.87 -0.62 10.70
N GLU A 78 -28.69 -1.69 10.64
CA GLU A 78 -28.35 -3.02 11.18
C GLU A 78 -27.28 -3.78 10.38
N SER A 79 -27.03 -3.37 9.13
CA SER A 79 -25.98 -4.00 8.31
C SER A 79 -24.59 -3.58 8.78
N PHE A 80 -23.89 -4.51 9.45
CA PHE A 80 -22.47 -4.35 9.82
C PHE A 80 -21.54 -4.24 8.61
N ILE A 81 -21.96 -4.77 7.45
CA ILE A 81 -21.19 -4.71 6.21
C ILE A 81 -21.46 -3.37 5.54
N SER A 82 -20.40 -2.59 5.36
CA SER A 82 -20.47 -1.23 4.80
C SER A 82 -19.92 -1.14 3.38
N GLU A 83 -19.20 -2.16 2.91
CA GLU A 83 -18.68 -2.23 1.55
C GLU A 83 -19.20 -3.43 0.76
N ILE A 84 -19.44 -3.23 -0.54
CA ILE A 84 -19.87 -4.32 -1.42
C ILE A 84 -18.81 -5.42 -1.55
N LYS A 85 -17.53 -5.04 -1.48
CA LYS A 85 -16.40 -5.98 -1.50
C LYS A 85 -16.42 -6.90 -0.28
N ASP A 86 -16.69 -6.36 0.90
CA ASP A 86 -16.84 -7.14 2.14
C ASP A 86 -18.02 -8.09 2.06
N LEU A 87 -19.15 -7.62 1.52
CA LEU A 87 -20.32 -8.48 1.30
C LEU A 87 -19.95 -9.65 0.41
N ARG A 88 -19.33 -9.41 -0.74
CA ARG A 88 -18.92 -10.47 -1.67
C ARG A 88 -17.89 -11.40 -1.06
N THR A 89 -16.91 -10.87 -0.34
CA THR A 89 -15.90 -11.67 0.38
C THR A 89 -16.56 -12.68 1.33
N LEU A 90 -17.61 -12.28 2.05
CA LEU A 90 -18.37 -13.17 2.92
C LEU A 90 -19.02 -14.33 2.16
N TYR A 91 -19.62 -14.05 0.99
CA TYR A 91 -20.24 -15.08 0.15
C TYR A 91 -19.20 -16.03 -0.43
N VAL A 92 -18.10 -15.52 -0.97
CA VAL A 92 -17.03 -16.36 -1.51
C VAL A 92 -16.44 -17.22 -0.37
N SER A 93 -16.30 -16.67 0.85
CA SER A 93 -15.73 -17.39 2.00
C SER A 93 -16.60 -18.57 2.42
N ASN A 94 -17.93 -18.43 2.37
CA ASN A 94 -18.86 -19.52 2.63
C ASN A 94 -18.76 -20.64 1.58
N VAL A 95 -18.50 -20.29 0.31
CA VAL A 95 -18.23 -21.29 -0.73
C VAL A 95 -16.93 -22.05 -0.44
N CYS A 96 -15.87 -21.33 -0.05
CA CYS A 96 -14.61 -21.95 0.35
C CYS A 96 -14.79 -22.89 1.57
N GLU A 97 -15.54 -22.47 2.57
CA GLU A 97 -15.85 -23.29 3.74
C GLU A 97 -16.58 -24.58 3.36
N LYS A 98 -17.53 -24.51 2.42
CA LYS A 98 -18.19 -25.71 1.87
C LYS A 98 -17.21 -26.66 1.21
N ILE A 99 -16.29 -26.15 0.40
CA ILE A 99 -15.24 -26.97 -0.23
C ILE A 99 -14.36 -27.66 0.83
N ILE A 100 -13.96 -26.92 1.87
CA ILE A 100 -13.15 -27.44 2.98
C ILE A 100 -13.91 -28.54 3.73
N SER A 101 -15.20 -28.34 4.00
CA SER A 101 -16.05 -29.32 4.70
C SER A 101 -16.19 -30.67 3.97
N LEU A 102 -15.93 -30.70 2.65
CA LEU A 102 -15.92 -31.91 1.84
C LEU A 102 -14.58 -32.68 1.91
N GLY A 103 -13.69 -32.31 2.84
CA GLY A 103 -12.40 -32.97 3.07
C GLY A 103 -11.32 -32.56 2.07
N LYS A 104 -11.51 -31.45 1.35
CA LYS A 104 -10.53 -30.92 0.39
C LYS A 104 -9.91 -29.64 0.93
N GLY A 105 -8.61 -29.65 1.20
CA GLY A 105 -7.89 -28.41 1.54
C GLY A 105 -7.89 -27.43 0.36
N ILE A 106 -7.86 -26.12 0.62
CA ILE A 106 -7.69 -25.10 -0.42
C ILE A 106 -6.30 -24.50 -0.27
N SER A 107 -5.49 -24.62 -1.31
CA SER A 107 -4.14 -24.05 -1.41
C SER A 107 -4.05 -22.82 -2.32
N GLY A 108 -5.15 -22.50 -3.01
CA GLY A 108 -5.30 -21.33 -3.87
C GLY A 108 -6.64 -21.37 -4.62
N LEU A 109 -7.14 -20.21 -5.04
CA LEU A 109 -8.30 -20.11 -5.92
C LEU A 109 -7.84 -19.95 -7.38
N LYS A 110 -8.72 -20.31 -8.31
CA LYS A 110 -8.43 -20.21 -9.74
C LYS A 110 -9.56 -19.57 -10.52
N ASP A 111 -9.16 -18.88 -11.56
CA ASP A 111 -10.04 -18.52 -12.66
C ASP A 111 -9.36 -18.98 -13.96
N ASN A 112 -9.96 -19.97 -14.61
CA ASN A 112 -9.34 -20.73 -15.70
C ASN A 112 -8.00 -21.38 -15.27
N ASN A 113 -6.88 -20.93 -15.84
CA ASN A 113 -5.53 -21.44 -15.58
C ASN A 113 -4.66 -20.49 -14.75
N LYS A 114 -5.23 -19.40 -14.21
CA LYS A 114 -4.49 -18.44 -13.37
C LYS A 114 -4.87 -18.63 -11.90
N SER A 115 -3.86 -18.62 -11.04
CA SER A 115 -4.08 -18.53 -9.60
C SER A 115 -4.48 -17.11 -9.25
N VAL A 116 -5.56 -16.97 -8.49
CA VAL A 116 -6.15 -15.68 -8.12
C VAL A 116 -6.39 -15.63 -6.61
N SER A 117 -6.43 -14.42 -6.07
CA SER A 117 -6.79 -14.17 -4.67
C SER A 117 -8.30 -14.27 -4.46
N MET A 118 -8.71 -14.25 -3.20
CA MET A 118 -10.12 -14.13 -2.83
C MET A 118 -10.73 -12.81 -3.31
N GLU A 119 -9.98 -11.72 -3.16
CA GLU A 119 -10.39 -10.36 -3.53
C GLU A 119 -10.75 -10.27 -5.02
N TYR A 120 -10.10 -11.07 -5.88
CA TYR A 120 -10.42 -11.13 -7.31
C TYR A 120 -11.90 -11.44 -7.58
N PHE A 121 -12.56 -12.24 -6.74
CA PHE A 121 -13.98 -12.58 -6.89
C PHE A 121 -14.93 -11.54 -6.28
N THR A 122 -14.43 -10.39 -5.83
CA THR A 122 -15.26 -9.34 -5.22
C THR A 122 -15.67 -8.24 -6.21
N ASP A 123 -15.11 -8.23 -7.42
CA ASP A 123 -15.50 -7.32 -8.49
C ASP A 123 -16.80 -7.79 -9.19
N ASP A 124 -17.53 -6.87 -9.82
CA ASP A 124 -18.85 -7.16 -10.42
C ASP A 124 -18.79 -8.30 -11.45
N ASP A 125 -17.81 -8.25 -12.35
CA ASP A 125 -17.66 -9.20 -13.45
C ASP A 125 -17.28 -10.61 -12.97
N THR A 126 -16.45 -10.68 -11.94
CA THR A 126 -15.90 -11.95 -11.42
C THR A 126 -16.85 -12.58 -10.41
N PHE A 127 -17.56 -11.80 -9.61
CA PHE A 127 -18.56 -12.31 -8.67
C PHE A 127 -19.76 -12.95 -9.39
N CYS A 128 -20.05 -12.55 -10.63
CA CYS A 128 -21.04 -13.23 -11.46
C CYS A 128 -20.74 -14.74 -11.63
N LYS A 129 -19.47 -15.16 -11.57
CA LYS A 129 -19.09 -16.59 -11.63
C LYS A 129 -19.49 -17.34 -10.36
N ILE A 130 -19.39 -16.68 -9.21
CA ILE A 130 -19.85 -17.19 -7.91
C ILE A 130 -21.38 -17.29 -7.88
N LYS A 131 -22.09 -16.26 -8.39
CA LYS A 131 -23.55 -16.33 -8.60
C LYS A 131 -23.93 -17.46 -9.57
N GLY A 132 -23.09 -17.70 -10.57
CA GLY A 132 -23.20 -18.82 -11.52
C GLY A 132 -23.02 -20.21 -10.90
N GLY A 133 -22.60 -20.29 -9.63
CA GLY A 133 -22.57 -21.54 -8.88
C GLY A 133 -21.37 -22.42 -9.17
N ASN A 134 -20.23 -21.86 -9.58
CA ASN A 134 -18.99 -22.61 -9.78
C ASN A 134 -17.77 -21.85 -9.24
N LEU A 135 -16.87 -22.58 -8.56
CA LEU A 135 -15.58 -22.06 -8.11
C LEU A 135 -14.47 -23.08 -8.36
N ASP A 136 -13.44 -22.68 -9.11
CA ASP A 136 -12.22 -23.46 -9.32
C ASP A 136 -11.18 -23.14 -8.24
N TYR A 137 -10.47 -24.17 -7.78
CA TYR A 137 -9.47 -24.07 -6.72
C TYR A 137 -8.35 -25.08 -6.91
N ASP A 138 -7.22 -24.83 -6.27
CA ASP A 138 -6.12 -25.77 -6.15
C ASP A 138 -6.09 -26.38 -4.75
N TYR A 139 -5.80 -27.68 -4.68
CA TYR A 139 -5.58 -28.42 -3.46
C TYR A 139 -4.31 -29.25 -3.55
N LEU A 140 -3.78 -29.67 -2.41
CA LEU A 140 -2.66 -30.60 -2.34
C LEU A 140 -3.22 -32.01 -2.18
N ASP A 141 -2.77 -32.94 -3.04
CA ASP A 141 -3.05 -34.36 -2.85
C ASP A 141 -2.17 -34.97 -1.75
N TYR A 142 -2.39 -36.26 -1.45
CA TYR A 142 -1.64 -36.99 -0.42
C TYR A 142 -0.11 -37.00 -0.63
N TYR A 143 0.34 -36.75 -1.87
CA TYR A 143 1.76 -36.69 -2.24
C TYR A 143 2.28 -35.24 -2.32
N ASN A 144 1.58 -34.26 -1.75
CA ASN A 144 1.90 -32.83 -1.82
C ASN A 144 1.99 -32.29 -3.26
N THR A 145 1.32 -32.93 -4.22
CA THR A 145 1.24 -32.40 -5.59
C THR A 145 0.05 -31.45 -5.70
N ARG A 146 0.27 -30.26 -6.28
CA ARG A 146 -0.81 -29.30 -6.53
C ARG A 146 -1.72 -29.83 -7.65
N ARG A 147 -2.99 -30.04 -7.32
CA ARG A 147 -4.06 -30.48 -8.22
C ARG A 147 -5.13 -29.42 -8.28
N SER A 148 -5.79 -29.30 -9.43
CA SER A 148 -6.94 -28.42 -9.57
C SER A 148 -8.25 -29.20 -9.35
N GLY A 149 -9.19 -28.55 -8.69
CA GLY A 149 -10.56 -29.00 -8.49
C GLY A 149 -11.55 -27.91 -8.91
N SER A 150 -12.78 -28.32 -9.20
CA SER A 150 -13.91 -27.42 -9.43
C SER A 150 -15.02 -27.81 -8.46
N TYR A 151 -15.72 -26.82 -7.92
CA TYR A 151 -16.86 -27.03 -7.04
C TYR A 151 -18.08 -26.31 -7.60
N THR A 152 -19.12 -27.10 -7.90
CA THR A 152 -20.41 -26.59 -8.36
C THR A 152 -21.41 -26.61 -7.21
N PHE A 153 -22.13 -25.51 -7.00
CA PHE A 153 -23.08 -25.30 -5.92
C PHE A 153 -24.28 -24.48 -6.41
N LYS A 154 -25.39 -24.50 -5.65
CA LYS A 154 -26.53 -23.62 -5.90
C LYS A 154 -26.34 -22.34 -5.09
N PHE A 155 -26.27 -21.19 -5.76
CA PHE A 155 -26.05 -19.92 -5.09
C PHE A 155 -27.11 -19.63 -4.00
N ASN A 156 -28.38 -19.96 -4.24
CA ASN A 156 -29.45 -19.79 -3.25
C ASN A 156 -29.25 -20.57 -1.94
N GLU A 157 -28.46 -21.66 -1.95
CA GLU A 157 -28.11 -22.39 -0.73
C GLU A 157 -27.06 -21.62 0.07
N ILE A 158 -26.09 -21.02 -0.62
CA ILE A 158 -25.11 -20.11 -0.02
C ILE A 158 -25.82 -18.86 0.53
N GLU A 159 -26.78 -18.29 -0.20
CA GLU A 159 -27.58 -17.16 0.29
C GLU A 159 -28.23 -17.46 1.64
N LYS A 160 -28.93 -18.60 1.75
CA LYS A 160 -29.60 -19.01 2.99
C LYS A 160 -28.63 -19.30 4.13
N GLN A 161 -27.44 -19.80 3.82
CA GLN A 161 -26.40 -20.05 4.82
C GLN A 161 -25.81 -18.75 5.36
N VAL A 162 -25.54 -17.78 4.47
CA VAL A 162 -24.99 -16.48 4.87
C VAL A 162 -26.05 -15.66 5.60
N ASN A 163 -27.30 -15.64 5.11
CA ASN A 163 -28.40 -14.96 5.76
C ASN A 163 -29.75 -15.66 5.44
N PRO A 164 -30.46 -16.22 6.43
CA PRO A 164 -31.73 -16.91 6.18
C PRO A 164 -32.88 -15.97 5.81
N ASN A 165 -32.77 -14.68 6.11
CA ASN A 165 -33.85 -13.70 5.98
C ASN A 165 -33.80 -12.89 4.68
N TYR A 166 -32.61 -12.72 4.08
CA TYR A 166 -32.42 -11.85 2.91
C TYR A 166 -31.55 -12.50 1.83
N THR A 167 -31.92 -12.28 0.57
CA THR A 167 -31.12 -12.69 -0.59
C THR A 167 -29.89 -11.81 -0.77
N TYR A 168 -28.92 -12.26 -1.55
CA TYR A 168 -27.75 -11.46 -1.92
C TYR A 168 -28.19 -10.15 -2.58
N ASP A 169 -29.10 -10.19 -3.57
CA ASP A 169 -29.49 -8.97 -4.30
C ASP A 169 -30.18 -7.94 -3.38
N GLN A 170 -30.94 -8.39 -2.38
CA GLN A 170 -31.52 -7.52 -1.37
C GLN A 170 -30.43 -6.87 -0.50
N ARG A 171 -29.42 -7.64 -0.09
CA ARG A 171 -28.30 -7.15 0.73
C ARG A 171 -27.34 -6.26 -0.06
N GLU A 172 -27.08 -6.58 -1.32
CA GLU A 172 -26.32 -5.74 -2.25
C GLU A 172 -27.01 -4.39 -2.40
N LYS A 173 -28.34 -4.36 -2.56
CA LYS A 173 -29.09 -3.11 -2.60
C LYS A 173 -28.99 -2.32 -1.29
N ILE A 174 -29.04 -2.98 -0.12
CA ILE A 174 -28.88 -2.33 1.19
C ILE A 174 -27.48 -1.69 1.31
N VAL A 175 -26.43 -2.42 0.95
CA VAL A 175 -25.04 -1.93 1.02
C VAL A 175 -24.80 -0.79 0.03
N LEU A 176 -25.31 -0.90 -1.20
CA LEU A 176 -25.21 0.17 -2.21
C LEU A 176 -26.01 1.43 -1.81
N ASP A 177 -27.15 1.27 -1.14
CA ASP A 177 -27.91 2.39 -0.59
C ASP A 177 -27.14 3.09 0.56
N LYS A 178 -26.35 2.33 1.34
CA LYS A 178 -25.46 2.85 2.40
C LYS A 178 -24.23 3.61 1.85
N GLN A 179 -23.64 3.15 0.75
CA GLN A 179 -22.42 3.74 0.17
C GLN A 179 -22.65 5.06 -0.57
N ALA A 180 -23.87 5.35 -1.03
CA ALA A 180 -24.14 6.45 -1.97
C ALA A 180 -24.84 7.68 -1.36
N ASP A 181 -24.75 7.89 -0.04
CA ASP A 181 -25.53 8.91 0.71
C ASP A 181 -27.05 8.86 0.47
N LYS A 182 -27.55 7.76 -0.11
CA LYS A 182 -28.99 7.60 -0.38
C LYS A 182 -29.81 7.53 0.89
N ASN A 183 -29.22 7.14 2.02
CA ASN A 183 -29.89 7.21 3.31
C ASN A 183 -30.38 8.64 3.61
N ASN A 184 -29.59 9.68 3.34
CA ASN A 184 -30.05 11.06 3.52
C ASN A 184 -31.17 11.41 2.52
N SER A 185 -31.08 10.94 1.27
CA SER A 185 -32.17 11.11 0.28
C SER A 185 -33.48 10.43 0.68
N LEU A 186 -33.40 9.26 1.32
CA LEU A 186 -34.56 8.55 1.85
C LEU A 186 -35.17 9.30 3.05
N ARG A 187 -34.34 9.88 3.92
CA ARG A 187 -34.79 10.75 5.01
C ARG A 187 -35.46 12.02 4.48
N MET A 188 -34.90 12.67 3.46
CA MET A 188 -35.55 13.80 2.77
C MET A 188 -36.91 13.42 2.18
N ASN A 189 -37.05 12.20 1.62
CA ASN A 189 -38.34 11.71 1.14
C ASN A 189 -39.35 11.54 2.29
N ILE A 190 -38.93 11.05 3.45
CA ILE A 190 -39.80 10.99 4.65
C ILE A 190 -40.26 12.40 5.01
N THR A 191 -39.36 13.39 5.05
CA THR A 191 -39.71 14.79 5.34
C THR A 191 -40.75 15.33 4.35
N SER A 192 -40.55 15.12 3.05
CA SER A 192 -41.50 15.53 2.00
C SER A 192 -42.88 14.86 2.15
N LEU A 193 -42.92 13.56 2.46
CA LEU A 193 -44.16 12.83 2.71
C LEU A 193 -44.88 13.35 3.97
N GLN A 194 -44.14 13.71 5.02
CA GLN A 194 -44.72 14.33 6.22
C GLN A 194 -45.28 15.72 5.94
N GLU A 195 -44.62 16.53 5.11
CA GLU A 195 -45.17 17.81 4.65
C GLU A 195 -46.45 17.63 3.83
N GLN A 196 -46.51 16.60 2.98
CA GLN A 196 -47.73 16.25 2.24
C GLN A 196 -48.88 15.88 3.18
N ILE A 197 -48.62 15.09 4.23
CA ILE A 197 -49.61 14.83 5.30
C ILE A 197 -50.09 16.15 5.92
N GLY A 198 -49.15 17.06 6.22
CA GLY A 198 -49.47 18.39 6.75
C GLY A 198 -50.37 19.20 5.83
N LYS A 199 -50.11 19.18 4.52
CA LYS A 199 -50.94 19.84 3.50
C LYS A 199 -52.33 19.21 3.41
N ILE A 200 -52.43 17.88 3.35
CA ILE A 200 -53.70 17.14 3.25
C ILE A 200 -54.59 17.40 4.47
N LYS A 201 -54.02 17.38 5.69
CA LYS A 201 -54.77 17.67 6.91
C LYS A 201 -55.31 19.11 6.95
N LYS A 202 -54.66 20.05 6.25
CA LYS A 202 -55.05 21.46 6.16
C LYS A 202 -55.97 21.78 4.98
N SER A 203 -56.23 20.81 4.08
CA SER A 203 -57.10 21.02 2.91
C SER A 203 -58.51 21.43 3.32
N LYS A 204 -59.10 22.41 2.63
CA LYS A 204 -60.48 22.84 2.86
C LYS A 204 -61.45 21.95 2.08
N LEU A 205 -62.67 21.79 2.58
CA LEU A 205 -63.69 20.95 1.92
C LEU A 205 -63.93 21.36 0.46
N ARG A 206 -63.97 22.68 0.20
CA ARG A 206 -64.15 23.27 -1.12
C ARG A 206 -63.08 22.83 -2.14
N ASP A 207 -61.83 22.81 -1.69
CA ASP A 207 -60.69 22.55 -2.57
C ASP A 207 -60.67 21.05 -2.94
N LEU A 208 -60.97 20.17 -1.97
CA LEU A 208 -61.10 18.72 -2.19
C LEU A 208 -62.26 18.34 -3.14
N LEU A 209 -63.37 19.08 -3.10
CA LEU A 209 -64.47 18.90 -4.05
C LEU A 209 -64.08 19.39 -5.45
N SER A 210 -63.44 20.55 -5.55
CA SER A 210 -62.94 21.14 -6.81
C SER A 210 -61.97 20.21 -7.55
N GLU A 211 -61.11 19.52 -6.82
CA GLU A 211 -60.14 18.54 -7.33
C GLU A 211 -60.75 17.14 -7.58
N ASN A 212 -62.05 16.96 -7.32
CA ASN A 212 -62.77 15.67 -7.42
C ASN A 212 -62.21 14.54 -6.52
N ASN A 213 -61.52 14.90 -5.44
CA ASN A 213 -61.01 13.97 -4.43
C ASN A 213 -62.14 13.38 -3.56
N ILE A 214 -63.26 14.09 -3.45
CA ILE A 214 -64.44 13.72 -2.67
C ILE A 214 -65.69 13.79 -3.56
N LYS A 215 -66.64 12.87 -3.35
CA LYS A 215 -67.93 12.87 -4.06
C LYS A 215 -69.04 13.42 -3.17
N ILE A 216 -70.08 13.97 -3.81
CA ILE A 216 -71.30 14.38 -3.13
C ILE A 216 -72.23 13.19 -3.00
N TYR A 217 -72.68 12.95 -1.76
CA TYR A 217 -73.56 11.86 -1.40
C TYR A 217 -74.99 12.41 -1.29
N CYS A 218 -75.75 12.30 -2.38
CA CYS A 218 -77.14 12.72 -2.45
C CYS A 218 -77.84 11.95 -3.57
N ASN A 219 -79.01 11.37 -3.28
CA ASN A 219 -79.79 10.57 -4.24
C ASN A 219 -80.77 11.41 -5.07
N ASP A 220 -81.11 12.62 -4.62
CA ASP A 220 -81.97 13.56 -5.34
C ASP A 220 -81.11 14.53 -6.18
N ASP A 221 -81.36 14.60 -7.48
CA ASP A 221 -80.57 15.40 -8.43
C ASP A 221 -80.62 16.91 -8.14
N LYS A 222 -81.77 17.45 -7.74
CA LYS A 222 -81.93 18.89 -7.44
C LYS A 222 -81.26 19.26 -6.13
N LYS A 223 -81.39 18.41 -5.12
CA LYS A 223 -80.72 18.59 -3.82
C LYS A 223 -79.20 18.47 -3.99
N LYS A 224 -78.74 17.52 -4.80
CA LYS A 224 -77.33 17.32 -5.12
C LYS A 224 -76.71 18.54 -5.80
N GLU A 225 -77.40 19.14 -6.78
CA GLU A 225 -76.96 20.35 -7.46
C GLU A 225 -76.81 21.53 -6.49
N LEU A 226 -77.77 21.72 -5.57
CA LEU A 226 -77.66 22.78 -4.56
C LEU A 226 -76.51 22.53 -3.57
N ILE A 227 -76.36 21.30 -3.07
CA ILE A 227 -75.25 20.94 -2.17
C ILE A 227 -73.91 21.21 -2.86
N ASP A 228 -73.78 20.84 -4.14
CA ASP A 228 -72.58 21.06 -4.94
C ASP A 228 -72.22 22.54 -5.03
N ILE A 229 -73.19 23.38 -5.39
CA ILE A 229 -73.01 24.83 -5.48
C ILE A 229 -72.60 25.43 -4.12
N LEU A 230 -73.28 25.05 -3.04
CA LEU A 230 -73.04 25.63 -1.72
C LEU A 230 -71.67 25.23 -1.16
N LEU A 231 -71.22 24.00 -1.39
CA LEU A 231 -69.92 23.51 -0.90
C LEU A 231 -68.75 23.95 -1.80
N ARG A 232 -68.88 23.89 -3.13
CA ARG A 232 -67.81 24.31 -4.07
C ARG A 232 -67.55 25.81 -4.08
N ASN A 233 -68.55 26.62 -3.72
CA ASN A 233 -68.34 28.04 -3.54
C ASN A 233 -67.95 28.42 -2.08
N GLY A 234 -68.02 27.46 -1.15
CA GLY A 234 -67.66 27.67 0.26
C GLY A 234 -68.70 28.44 1.08
N TYR A 235 -69.95 28.49 0.60
CA TYR A 235 -71.09 29.07 1.32
C TYR A 235 -71.54 28.19 2.51
N ILE A 236 -71.37 26.87 2.39
CA ILE A 236 -71.39 25.93 3.52
C ILE A 236 -70.02 25.27 3.58
N ASN A 237 -69.46 25.11 4.79
CA ASN A 237 -68.14 24.53 4.98
C ASN A 237 -68.07 23.69 6.27
N GLU A 238 -66.88 23.18 6.60
CA GLU A 238 -66.59 22.36 7.78
C GLU A 238 -66.95 23.03 9.13
N ASN A 239 -67.18 24.34 9.17
CA ASN A 239 -67.56 25.09 10.37
C ASN A 239 -69.08 25.34 10.45
N TYR A 240 -69.90 24.54 9.75
CA TYR A 240 -71.36 24.71 9.73
C TYR A 240 -72.00 24.76 11.13
N LEU A 241 -71.39 24.09 12.11
CA LEU A 241 -71.82 24.10 13.52
C LEU A 241 -71.88 25.51 14.12
N ASP A 242 -70.98 26.41 13.72
CA ASP A 242 -70.95 27.81 14.21
C ASP A 242 -72.19 28.62 13.77
N TYR A 243 -72.89 28.14 12.74
CA TYR A 243 -74.08 28.78 12.19
C TYR A 243 -75.39 28.11 12.64
N ILE A 244 -75.32 26.98 13.35
CA ILE A 244 -76.48 26.25 13.86
C ILE A 244 -76.52 26.11 15.39
N SER A 245 -75.45 26.49 16.11
CA SER A 245 -75.35 26.44 17.59
C SER A 245 -74.97 27.78 18.22
N VAL A 246 -75.62 28.17 19.32
CA VAL A 246 -75.41 29.46 20.03
C VAL A 246 -74.52 29.24 21.27
N PHE A 247 -73.33 29.86 21.32
CA PHE A 247 -72.39 29.83 22.46
C PHE A 247 -72.30 31.20 23.15
N HIS A 248 -72.28 31.24 24.49
CA HIS A 248 -72.15 32.47 25.29
C HIS A 248 -70.72 32.63 25.84
N GLU A 249 -70.02 33.71 25.47
CA GLU A 249 -68.61 33.94 25.81
C GLU A 249 -68.42 34.63 27.19
N GLY A 250 -67.37 34.26 27.94
CA GLY A 250 -67.13 34.73 29.32
C GLY A 250 -65.65 35.09 29.62
N THR A 251 -65.11 34.68 30.79
CA THR A 251 -63.71 34.99 31.19
C THR A 251 -62.65 34.31 30.33
N LEU A 252 -62.94 33.13 29.77
CA LEU A 252 -62.16 32.50 28.69
C LEU A 252 -62.83 32.80 27.35
N SER A 253 -62.04 32.86 26.27
CA SER A 253 -62.64 32.80 24.93
C SER A 253 -63.25 31.41 24.70
N LYS A 254 -64.12 31.30 23.70
CA LYS A 254 -64.64 29.98 23.26
C LYS A 254 -63.49 29.03 22.90
N SER A 255 -62.44 29.53 22.25
CA SER A 255 -61.28 28.73 21.87
C SER A 255 -60.50 28.21 23.09
N ASP A 256 -60.19 29.08 24.05
CA ASP A 256 -59.42 28.70 25.24
C ASP A 256 -60.21 27.73 26.12
N TYR A 257 -61.54 27.90 26.23
CA TYR A 257 -62.41 26.98 26.95
C TYR A 257 -62.49 25.61 26.26
N GLN A 258 -62.60 25.59 24.92
CA GLN A 258 -62.57 24.35 24.15
C GLN A 258 -61.23 23.62 24.31
N PHE A 259 -60.11 24.35 24.29
CA PHE A 259 -58.79 23.77 24.55
C PHE A 259 -58.69 23.18 25.97
N LEU A 260 -59.21 23.87 26.98
CA LEU A 260 -59.28 23.35 28.34
C LEU A 260 -60.13 22.08 28.44
N ILE A 261 -61.24 22.01 27.70
CA ILE A 261 -62.04 20.77 27.59
C ILE A 261 -61.22 19.66 26.93
N ASN A 262 -60.50 19.97 25.85
CA ASN A 262 -59.67 18.99 25.14
C ASN A 262 -58.59 18.40 26.06
N ILE A 263 -57.95 19.24 26.88
CA ILE A 263 -56.98 18.81 27.91
C ILE A 263 -57.66 17.87 28.91
N LYS A 264 -58.81 18.25 29.46
CA LYS A 264 -59.56 17.43 30.44
C LYS A 264 -60.03 16.09 29.88
N ARG A 265 -60.27 16.02 28.57
CA ARG A 265 -60.66 14.81 27.85
C ARG A 265 -59.45 14.02 27.33
N GLU A 266 -58.24 14.50 27.59
CA GLU A 266 -56.97 13.90 27.15
C GLU A 266 -56.93 13.61 25.65
N LEU A 267 -57.49 14.53 24.84
CA LEU A 267 -57.46 14.41 23.38
C LEU A 267 -56.03 14.62 22.85
N GLU A 268 -55.78 14.11 21.64
CA GLU A 268 -54.52 14.31 20.93
C GLU A 268 -54.14 15.80 20.86
N PRO A 269 -52.85 16.13 21.08
CA PRO A 269 -52.42 17.51 21.17
C PRO A 269 -52.55 18.25 19.85
N GLN A 270 -52.98 19.50 19.96
CA GLN A 270 -53.10 20.44 18.85
C GLN A 270 -52.05 21.54 19.04
N PHE A 271 -50.86 21.29 18.50
CA PHE A 271 -49.68 22.13 18.74
C PHE A 271 -49.90 23.60 18.33
N ASP A 272 -50.59 23.81 17.20
CA ASP A 272 -50.91 25.12 16.62
C ASP A 272 -52.24 25.74 17.09
N TYR A 273 -52.89 25.15 18.10
CA TYR A 273 -54.18 25.65 18.54
C TYR A 273 -54.06 27.10 19.05
N ILE A 274 -54.86 28.00 18.47
CA ILE A 274 -54.76 29.44 18.73
C ILE A 274 -55.40 29.76 20.09
N LEU A 275 -54.54 30.20 21.01
CA LEU A 275 -54.93 30.64 22.35
C LEU A 275 -54.95 32.17 22.45
N ASN A 276 -56.03 32.71 23.02
CA ASN A 276 -56.26 34.15 23.15
C ASN A 276 -55.90 34.65 24.55
N LYS A 277 -56.60 34.17 25.59
CA LYS A 277 -56.41 34.57 27.00
C LYS A 277 -55.48 33.60 27.72
N LYS A 278 -54.23 33.56 27.26
CA LYS A 278 -53.20 32.57 27.62
C LYS A 278 -52.91 32.50 29.13
N GLU A 279 -52.76 33.64 29.79
CA GLU A 279 -52.47 33.68 31.24
C GLU A 279 -53.62 33.15 32.10
N GLU A 280 -54.87 33.52 31.77
CA GLU A 280 -56.05 33.07 32.48
C GLU A 280 -56.31 31.57 32.26
N LEU A 281 -55.99 31.06 31.08
CA LEU A 281 -56.01 29.64 30.79
C LEU A 281 -54.97 28.88 31.63
N LEU A 282 -53.73 29.37 31.69
CA LEU A 282 -52.65 28.75 32.47
C LEU A 282 -53.02 28.56 33.94
N LYS A 283 -53.70 29.54 34.56
CA LYS A 283 -54.18 29.45 35.96
C LYS A 283 -55.19 28.32 36.19
N ARG A 284 -55.92 27.90 35.15
CA ARG A 284 -57.02 26.91 35.23
C ARG A 284 -56.60 25.49 34.83
N ILE A 285 -55.44 25.33 34.21
CA ILE A 285 -54.85 24.02 33.93
C ILE A 285 -54.18 23.52 35.21
N ASN A 286 -54.58 22.33 35.66
CA ASN A 286 -53.98 21.70 36.84
C ASN A 286 -52.53 21.29 36.53
N ILE A 287 -51.66 21.40 37.53
CA ILE A 287 -50.23 21.12 37.40
C ILE A 287 -49.93 19.71 36.89
N TYR A 288 -50.68 18.69 37.35
CA TYR A 288 -50.48 17.30 36.90
C TYR A 288 -50.80 17.09 35.41
N MET A 289 -51.54 18.01 34.78
CA MET A 289 -51.84 17.93 33.35
C MET A 289 -50.61 18.27 32.50
N PHE A 290 -49.62 18.99 33.04
CA PHE A 290 -48.36 19.28 32.35
C PHE A 290 -47.46 18.05 32.19
N GLU A 291 -47.79 16.92 32.81
CA GLU A 291 -47.18 15.61 32.54
C GLU A 291 -47.79 14.93 31.30
N LYS A 292 -48.94 15.42 30.83
CA LYS A 292 -49.70 14.81 29.73
C LYS A 292 -49.43 15.51 28.41
N ARG A 293 -49.41 14.70 27.34
CA ARG A 293 -49.15 15.16 25.96
C ARG A 293 -50.20 16.14 25.45
N CYS A 294 -51.45 16.06 25.92
CA CYS A 294 -52.56 16.92 25.49
C CYS A 294 -52.33 18.43 25.76
N VAL A 295 -51.40 18.78 26.65
CA VAL A 295 -51.07 20.17 26.99
C VAL A 295 -50.08 20.81 26.00
N LEU A 296 -49.39 20.01 25.17
CA LEU A 296 -48.39 20.49 24.22
C LEU A 296 -49.00 21.45 23.19
N ASN A 297 -48.64 22.73 23.29
CA ASN A 297 -49.12 23.82 22.42
C ASN A 297 -48.08 24.94 22.36
N PHE A 298 -47.80 25.46 21.17
CA PHE A 298 -46.75 26.47 20.95
C PHE A 298 -47.01 27.78 21.70
N ASN A 299 -48.24 28.31 21.61
CA ASN A 299 -48.63 29.52 22.35
C ASN A 299 -48.51 29.34 23.86
N LEU A 300 -48.80 28.13 24.36
CA LEU A 300 -48.72 27.82 25.79
C LEU A 300 -47.27 27.81 26.28
N ILE A 301 -46.34 27.20 25.53
CA ILE A 301 -44.91 27.19 25.86
C ILE A 301 -44.32 28.59 25.83
N ASP A 302 -44.60 29.37 24.77
CA ASP A 302 -44.15 30.76 24.68
C ASP A 302 -44.59 31.57 25.92
N THR A 303 -45.83 31.33 26.36
CA THR A 303 -46.36 32.00 27.55
C THR A 303 -45.66 31.48 28.81
N LEU A 304 -45.46 30.17 28.97
CA LEU A 304 -44.79 29.61 30.15
C LEU A 304 -43.35 30.11 30.30
N ILE A 305 -42.60 30.15 29.20
CA ILE A 305 -41.21 30.61 29.20
C ILE A 305 -41.12 32.08 29.62
N THR A 306 -42.14 32.89 29.27
CA THR A 306 -42.19 34.33 29.60
C THR A 306 -42.85 34.65 30.95
N SER A 307 -43.68 33.77 31.51
CA SER A 307 -44.54 34.08 32.67
C SER A 307 -44.10 33.48 34.03
N GLY A 308 -42.89 32.95 34.13
CA GLY A 308 -42.24 32.65 35.43
C GLY A 308 -42.84 31.50 36.26
N TYR A 309 -43.72 30.65 35.69
CA TYR A 309 -44.31 29.49 36.39
C TYR A 309 -43.33 28.31 36.51
N VAL A 310 -42.35 28.40 37.41
CA VAL A 310 -41.24 27.43 37.57
C VAL A 310 -41.73 25.98 37.67
N ASP A 311 -42.70 25.68 38.54
CA ASP A 311 -43.16 24.29 38.76
C ASP A 311 -43.80 23.67 37.50
N LYS A 312 -44.51 24.48 36.70
CA LYS A 312 -45.12 24.03 35.44
C LYS A 312 -44.07 23.84 34.35
N ILE A 313 -43.04 24.69 34.33
CA ILE A 313 -41.92 24.59 33.41
C ILE A 313 -41.13 23.30 33.70
N ASP A 314 -40.80 23.03 34.96
CA ASP A 314 -40.05 21.83 35.37
C ASP A 314 -40.74 20.54 34.90
N ILE A 315 -42.05 20.41 35.16
CA ILE A 315 -42.83 19.23 34.74
C ILE A 315 -42.93 19.12 33.22
N LEU A 316 -43.16 20.25 32.53
CA LEU A 316 -43.29 20.26 31.08
C LEU A 316 -41.98 19.87 30.39
N PHE A 317 -40.84 20.41 30.83
CA PHE A 317 -39.55 20.11 30.21
C PHE A 317 -39.08 18.68 30.53
N LYS A 318 -39.41 18.13 31.70
CA LYS A 318 -39.29 16.68 31.97
C LYS A 318 -40.15 15.83 31.04
N GLN A 319 -41.34 16.30 30.68
CA GLN A 319 -42.16 15.63 29.67
C GLN A 319 -41.51 15.69 28.28
N LEU A 320 -40.92 16.83 27.91
CA LEU A 320 -40.26 16.99 26.61
C LEU A 320 -38.99 16.12 26.48
N SER A 321 -38.32 15.82 27.59
CA SER A 321 -37.11 14.98 27.63
C SER A 321 -37.38 13.47 27.69
N ASN A 322 -38.60 13.00 27.37
CA ASN A 322 -39.00 11.59 27.51
C ASN A 322 -38.80 10.73 26.25
N GLU A 323 -38.26 11.31 25.16
CA GLU A 323 -37.93 10.62 23.90
C GLU A 323 -39.14 10.00 23.18
N HIS A 324 -40.36 10.42 23.51
CA HIS A 324 -41.56 9.94 22.84
C HIS A 324 -41.77 10.62 21.47
N ASP A 325 -42.19 9.87 20.44
CA ASP A 325 -42.47 10.40 19.09
C ASP A 325 -43.27 11.72 19.03
N ILE A 326 -44.31 11.88 19.89
CA ILE A 326 -45.15 13.08 19.92
C ILE A 326 -44.38 14.28 20.49
N THR A 327 -43.57 14.09 21.53
CA THR A 327 -42.76 15.16 22.15
C THR A 327 -41.62 15.55 21.23
N VAL A 328 -40.94 14.58 20.61
CA VAL A 328 -39.91 14.82 19.59
C VAL A 328 -40.47 15.56 18.39
N LYS A 329 -41.65 15.17 17.90
CA LYS A 329 -42.36 15.90 16.83
C LYS A 329 -42.70 17.33 17.25
N PHE A 330 -43.17 17.52 18.48
CA PHE A 330 -43.46 18.84 19.02
C PHE A 330 -42.19 19.72 19.06
N ILE A 331 -41.07 19.20 19.56
CA ILE A 331 -39.78 19.92 19.64
C ILE A 331 -39.34 20.35 18.23
N ASN A 332 -39.40 19.44 17.25
CA ASN A 332 -39.05 19.74 15.88
C ASN A 332 -39.88 20.90 15.31
N GLU A 333 -41.21 20.79 15.39
CA GLU A 333 -42.09 21.84 14.85
C GLU A 333 -41.96 23.17 15.62
N TYR A 334 -41.67 23.13 16.92
CA TYR A 334 -41.48 24.32 17.73
C TYR A 334 -40.20 25.06 17.34
N ILE A 335 -39.08 24.33 17.16
CA ILE A 335 -37.81 24.90 16.70
C ILE A 335 -38.01 25.63 15.37
N ASP A 336 -38.76 25.08 14.42
CA ASP A 336 -38.92 25.68 13.10
C ASP A 336 -39.73 26.99 13.08
N ARG A 337 -40.53 27.26 14.13
CA ARG A 337 -41.52 28.35 14.13
C ARG A 337 -41.29 29.39 15.22
N SER A 338 -40.71 28.98 16.35
CA SER A 338 -40.64 29.82 17.54
C SER A 338 -39.67 30.97 17.35
N LYS A 339 -40.00 32.12 17.95
CA LYS A 339 -39.09 33.27 18.10
C LYS A 339 -38.29 33.21 19.40
N TYR A 340 -38.59 32.26 20.29
CA TYR A 340 -37.97 32.07 21.60
C TYR A 340 -37.05 30.84 21.62
N GLN A 341 -36.43 30.52 20.47
CA GLN A 341 -35.56 29.35 20.32
C GLN A 341 -34.43 29.31 21.36
N GLU A 342 -33.76 30.45 21.60
CA GLU A 342 -32.68 30.58 22.59
C GLU A 342 -33.07 30.03 23.96
N VAL A 343 -34.14 30.58 24.54
CA VAL A 343 -34.56 30.24 25.90
C VAL A 343 -35.12 28.81 25.97
N PHE A 344 -35.78 28.35 24.91
CA PHE A 344 -36.30 27.00 24.84
C PHE A 344 -35.19 25.96 24.76
N ILE A 345 -34.21 26.15 23.87
CA ILE A 345 -33.09 25.21 23.71
C ILE A 345 -32.21 25.19 24.96
N ASN A 346 -31.87 26.36 25.52
CA ASN A 346 -31.12 26.44 26.77
C ASN A 346 -31.80 25.62 27.89
N LYS A 347 -33.11 25.81 28.10
CA LYS A 347 -33.85 25.01 29.07
C LYS A 347 -33.89 23.53 28.68
N LEU A 348 -34.19 23.19 27.43
CA LEU A 348 -34.28 21.81 26.98
C LEU A 348 -32.98 21.04 27.27
N CYS A 349 -31.83 21.65 27.03
CA CYS A 349 -30.51 21.07 27.31
C CYS A 349 -30.28 20.76 28.79
N SER A 350 -30.80 21.60 29.70
CA SER A 350 -30.67 21.35 31.15
C SER A 350 -31.49 20.15 31.67
N TYR A 351 -32.49 19.69 30.92
CA TYR A 351 -33.32 18.53 31.28
C TYR A 351 -33.01 17.28 30.46
N TRP A 352 -32.65 17.45 29.18
CA TRP A 352 -32.46 16.34 28.24
C TRP A 352 -30.98 16.14 27.91
N ASN A 353 -30.22 15.60 28.85
CA ASN A 353 -28.79 15.32 28.64
C ASN A 353 -28.54 14.34 27.47
N ASN A 354 -29.47 13.43 27.19
CA ASN A 354 -29.35 12.45 26.09
C ASN A 354 -29.74 13.02 24.71
N ILE A 355 -30.06 14.31 24.60
CA ILE A 355 -30.57 14.94 23.37
C ILE A 355 -29.69 14.66 22.15
N TRP A 356 -28.37 14.83 22.29
CA TRP A 356 -27.46 14.69 21.16
C TRP A 356 -27.35 13.23 20.72
N ARG A 357 -27.16 12.32 21.67
CA ARG A 357 -27.07 10.88 21.39
C ARG A 357 -28.35 10.35 20.75
N TYR A 358 -29.52 10.78 21.22
CA TYR A 358 -30.80 10.44 20.61
C TYR A 358 -30.85 10.90 19.15
N ILE A 359 -30.59 12.19 18.88
CA ILE A 359 -30.64 12.77 17.52
C ILE A 359 -29.62 12.11 16.58
N LEU A 360 -28.42 11.80 17.08
CA LEU A 360 -27.36 11.20 16.28
C LEU A 360 -27.74 9.80 15.79
N HIS A 361 -28.37 8.99 16.66
CA HIS A 361 -28.76 7.61 16.36
C HIS A 361 -30.15 7.47 15.74
N GLU A 362 -31.02 8.46 15.90
CA GLU A 362 -32.37 8.39 15.38
C GLU A 362 -32.36 8.45 13.83
N SER A 363 -32.88 7.39 13.21
CA SER A 363 -32.78 7.16 11.76
C SER A 363 -33.61 8.15 10.93
N ASN A 364 -34.59 8.82 11.55
CA ASN A 364 -35.48 9.77 10.91
C ASN A 364 -34.84 11.16 10.68
N TYR A 365 -33.73 11.47 11.32
CA TYR A 365 -33.10 12.79 11.22
C TYR A 365 -32.16 12.88 10.01
N THR A 366 -32.42 13.82 9.09
CA THR A 366 -31.49 14.15 7.99
C THR A 366 -30.20 14.73 8.54
N ASP A 367 -29.11 14.67 7.77
CA ASP A 367 -27.82 15.17 8.24
C ASP A 367 -27.84 16.70 8.43
N GLU A 368 -28.59 17.42 7.61
CA GLU A 368 -28.83 18.86 7.77
C GLU A 368 -29.60 19.17 9.06
N ARG A 369 -30.57 18.31 9.41
CA ARG A 369 -31.32 18.48 10.66
C ARG A 369 -30.44 18.19 11.87
N LYS A 370 -29.58 17.17 11.81
CA LYS A 370 -28.61 16.88 12.87
C LYS A 370 -27.66 18.05 13.09
N GLU A 371 -27.15 18.62 12.00
CA GLU A 371 -26.30 19.82 12.04
C GLU A 371 -27.03 21.02 12.66
N GLN A 372 -28.29 21.27 12.28
CA GLN A 372 -29.09 22.35 12.87
C GLN A 372 -29.23 22.18 14.39
N TYR A 373 -29.54 20.97 14.88
CA TYR A 373 -29.60 20.72 16.32
C TYR A 373 -28.25 20.89 17.00
N PHE A 374 -27.17 20.39 16.39
CA PHE A 374 -25.81 20.56 16.90
C PHE A 374 -25.47 22.04 17.10
N LEU A 375 -25.74 22.87 16.09
CA LEU A 375 -25.48 24.31 16.15
C LEU A 375 -26.33 25.02 17.21
N LEU A 376 -27.62 24.70 17.32
CA LEU A 376 -28.51 25.28 18.34
C LEU A 376 -28.06 24.91 19.76
N VAL A 377 -27.71 23.65 19.98
CA VAL A 377 -27.21 23.16 21.28
C VAL A 377 -25.89 23.86 21.61
N LEU A 378 -24.95 23.93 20.67
CA LEU A 378 -23.65 24.57 20.86
C LEU A 378 -23.80 26.07 21.18
N GLU A 379 -24.72 26.76 20.52
CA GLU A 379 -24.97 28.19 20.70
C GLU A 379 -25.61 28.49 22.06
N TYR A 380 -26.73 27.83 22.39
CA TYR A 380 -27.59 28.24 23.50
C TYR A 380 -27.44 27.45 24.81
N ALA A 381 -26.91 26.22 24.80
CA ALA A 381 -26.76 25.44 26.04
C ALA A 381 -25.64 25.98 26.94
N ASP A 382 -25.75 25.82 28.25
CA ASP A 382 -24.66 26.21 29.16
C ASP A 382 -23.49 25.24 29.09
N ILE A 383 -22.28 25.70 29.48
CA ILE A 383 -21.07 24.86 29.39
C ILE A 383 -21.18 23.59 30.23
N SER A 384 -21.85 23.64 31.39
CA SER A 384 -22.10 22.47 32.24
C SER A 384 -22.97 21.43 31.54
N ASP A 385 -23.96 21.87 30.79
CA ASP A 385 -24.90 21.00 30.10
C ASP A 385 -24.26 20.40 28.85
N LEU A 386 -23.49 21.19 28.09
CA LEU A 386 -22.69 20.70 26.97
C LEU A 386 -21.74 19.57 27.38
N CYS A 387 -21.13 19.70 28.55
CA CYS A 387 -20.24 18.68 29.12
C CYS A 387 -20.97 17.37 29.52
N ASN A 388 -22.29 17.43 29.72
CA ASN A 388 -23.13 16.26 30.01
C ASN A 388 -23.79 15.69 28.75
N ILE A 389 -23.98 16.53 27.72
CA ILE A 389 -24.64 16.16 26.46
C ILE A 389 -23.67 15.47 25.49
N PHE A 390 -22.44 15.97 25.40
CA PHE A 390 -21.42 15.44 24.50
C PHE A 390 -20.49 14.46 25.22
N ASP A 391 -20.10 13.42 24.50
CA ASP A 391 -19.17 12.41 25.01
C ASP A 391 -17.71 12.90 24.92
N LYS A 392 -16.84 12.30 25.74
CA LYS A 392 -15.39 12.49 25.60
C LYS A 392 -14.92 12.03 24.23
N ASN A 393 -14.12 12.86 23.57
CA ASN A 393 -13.65 12.65 22.20
C ASN A 393 -14.79 12.37 21.21
N ASP A 394 -15.89 13.14 21.31
CA ASP A 394 -17.02 13.06 20.39
C ASP A 394 -16.55 13.16 18.92
N THR A 395 -16.85 12.10 18.16
CA THR A 395 -16.36 11.95 16.79
C THR A 395 -17.04 12.89 15.82
N TYR A 396 -18.28 13.34 16.10
CA TYR A 396 -18.95 14.32 15.26
C TYR A 396 -18.23 15.67 15.39
N ILE A 397 -17.95 16.10 16.62
CA ILE A 397 -17.21 17.35 16.88
C ILE A 397 -15.81 17.29 16.25
N ALA A 398 -15.08 16.19 16.46
CA ALA A 398 -13.71 16.02 15.94
C ALA A 398 -13.62 16.12 14.40
N ASN A 399 -14.72 15.84 13.68
CA ASN A 399 -14.79 15.90 12.21
C ASN A 399 -15.50 17.17 11.69
N TYR A 400 -16.10 17.98 12.55
CA TYR A 400 -16.89 19.13 12.14
C TYR A 400 -15.98 20.32 11.79
N ARG A 401 -15.74 20.53 10.48
CA ARG A 401 -14.79 21.52 9.96
C ARG A 401 -15.02 22.94 10.48
N ASP A 402 -16.28 23.37 10.57
CA ASP A 402 -16.63 24.76 10.85
C ASP A 402 -16.85 25.02 12.35
N PHE A 403 -16.40 24.14 13.24
CA PHE A 403 -16.62 24.23 14.69
C PHE A 403 -16.26 25.61 15.28
N PHE A 404 -15.12 26.18 14.88
CA PHE A 404 -14.64 27.48 15.35
C PHE A 404 -15.19 28.69 14.57
N ILE A 405 -15.94 28.48 13.48
CA ILE A 405 -16.55 29.55 12.67
C ILE A 405 -17.95 29.92 13.16
N THR A 406 -18.60 29.04 13.93
CA THR A 406 -19.94 29.25 14.48
C THR A 406 -20.08 30.53 15.33
N SER A 407 -21.30 31.04 15.52
CA SER A 407 -21.62 32.28 16.27
C SER A 407 -21.35 32.21 17.79
N SER A 408 -20.92 31.07 18.31
CA SER A 408 -20.71 30.83 19.73
C SER A 408 -19.49 31.56 20.30
N ASN A 409 -19.55 31.90 21.60
CA ASN A 409 -18.44 32.53 22.33
C ASN A 409 -17.17 31.67 22.28
N ASN A 410 -16.04 32.23 21.81
CA ASN A 410 -14.75 31.56 21.68
C ASN A 410 -14.32 30.80 22.94
N LYS A 411 -14.44 31.44 24.12
CA LYS A 411 -13.98 30.86 25.38
C LYS A 411 -14.79 29.63 25.79
N LYS A 412 -16.09 29.63 25.48
CA LYS A 412 -16.99 28.50 25.71
C LYS A 412 -16.57 27.29 24.87
N ARG A 413 -16.24 27.50 23.59
CA ARG A 413 -15.77 26.44 22.67
C ARG A 413 -14.42 25.86 23.09
N GLN A 414 -13.45 26.70 23.43
CA GLN A 414 -12.13 26.25 23.89
C GLN A 414 -12.23 25.41 25.17
N ASN A 415 -13.03 25.87 26.14
CA ASN A 415 -13.28 25.11 27.37
C ASN A 415 -13.95 23.76 27.08
N LEU A 416 -14.89 23.72 26.12
CA LEU A 416 -15.55 22.48 25.72
C LEU A 416 -14.55 21.48 25.11
N VAL A 417 -13.69 21.94 24.20
CA VAL A 417 -12.63 21.13 23.58
C VAL A 417 -11.70 20.55 24.63
N GLU A 418 -11.26 21.38 25.58
CA GLU A 418 -10.37 20.96 26.68
C GLU A 418 -11.04 19.94 27.60
N TYR A 419 -12.30 20.18 28.00
CA TYR A 419 -13.02 19.27 28.89
C TYR A 419 -13.29 17.90 28.26
N LEU A 420 -13.72 17.90 26.99
CA LEU A 420 -14.02 16.67 26.25
C LEU A 420 -12.76 15.97 25.71
N GLY A 421 -11.61 16.66 25.69
CA GLY A 421 -10.36 16.14 25.12
C GLY A 421 -10.47 15.88 23.61
N ILE A 422 -11.14 16.77 22.88
CA ILE A 422 -11.36 16.59 21.43
C ILE A 422 -10.03 16.70 20.69
N VAL A 423 -9.72 15.71 19.86
CA VAL A 423 -8.61 15.76 18.90
C VAL A 423 -9.19 15.90 17.49
N PHE A 424 -9.08 17.09 16.92
CA PHE A 424 -9.68 17.38 15.61
C PHE A 424 -8.95 16.67 14.48
N LYS A 425 -9.71 16.02 13.59
CA LYS A 425 -9.18 15.41 12.36
C LYS A 425 -9.02 16.43 11.25
N THR A 426 -9.88 17.43 11.22
CA THR A 426 -9.87 18.52 10.24
C THR A 426 -10.62 19.72 10.84
N ILE A 427 -10.22 20.92 10.46
CA ILE A 427 -10.93 22.17 10.77
C ILE A 427 -10.89 23.07 9.53
N SER A 428 -11.67 24.14 9.55
CA SER A 428 -11.67 25.12 8.47
C SER A 428 -10.43 26.00 8.54
N SER A 429 -9.80 26.26 7.39
CA SER A 429 -8.66 27.18 7.27
C SER A 429 -9.04 28.66 7.50
N ASN A 430 -10.34 28.95 7.57
CA ASN A 430 -10.91 30.24 7.93
C ASN A 430 -11.16 30.37 9.44
N SER A 431 -10.82 29.36 10.25
CA SER A 431 -10.94 29.42 11.71
C SER A 431 -10.13 30.60 12.28
N PRO A 432 -10.60 31.26 13.35
CA PRO A 432 -9.87 32.36 13.97
C PRO A 432 -8.47 31.95 14.41
N VAL A 433 -7.48 32.84 14.23
CA VAL A 433 -6.06 32.57 14.56
C VAL A 433 -5.89 32.15 16.01
N GLN A 434 -6.63 32.75 16.94
CA GLN A 434 -6.58 32.41 18.37
C GLN A 434 -7.00 30.97 18.67
N ASP A 435 -7.96 30.42 17.93
CA ASP A 435 -8.42 29.04 18.09
C ASP A 435 -7.42 28.05 17.48
N ILE A 436 -6.81 28.41 16.34
CA ILE A 436 -5.72 27.63 15.73
C ILE A 436 -4.50 27.59 16.66
N GLU A 437 -4.13 28.71 17.27
CA GLU A 437 -3.05 28.76 18.26
C GLU A 437 -3.38 27.92 19.51
N PHE A 438 -4.64 27.95 19.98
CA PHE A 438 -5.11 27.16 21.12
C PHE A 438 -4.97 25.66 20.86
N ILE A 439 -5.47 25.15 19.73
CA ILE A 439 -5.36 23.71 19.41
C ILE A 439 -3.90 23.31 19.13
N MET A 440 -3.11 24.18 18.48
CA MET A 440 -1.70 23.93 18.20
C MET A 440 -0.90 23.79 19.51
N LYS A 441 -1.09 24.71 20.45
CA LYS A 441 -0.35 24.73 21.72
C LYS A 441 -0.68 23.55 22.63
N ASN A 442 -1.92 23.08 22.59
CA ASN A 442 -2.42 21.99 23.44
C ASN A 442 -2.49 20.64 22.71
N THR A 443 -2.00 20.54 21.48
CA THR A 443 -2.00 19.30 20.68
C THR A 443 -3.39 18.66 20.47
N TYR A 444 -4.45 19.47 20.42
CA TYR A 444 -5.84 19.02 20.18
C TYR A 444 -6.14 18.75 18.71
N TYR A 445 -5.19 18.14 18.01
CA TYR A 445 -5.29 17.91 16.58
C TYR A 445 -4.57 16.63 16.16
N GLU A 446 -5.15 15.94 15.17
CA GLU A 446 -4.58 14.70 14.65
C GLU A 446 -3.38 15.00 13.75
N ILE A 447 -2.36 14.14 13.83
CA ILE A 447 -1.17 14.24 12.98
C ILE A 447 -1.54 13.72 11.58
N ASN A 448 -2.00 14.64 10.74
CA ASN A 448 -2.27 14.41 9.33
C ASN A 448 -1.90 15.64 8.48
N ILE A 449 -1.88 15.46 7.15
CA ILE A 449 -1.45 16.48 6.19
C ILE A 449 -2.36 17.71 6.21
N GLU A 450 -3.69 17.54 6.24
CA GLU A 450 -4.64 18.66 6.25
C GLU A 450 -4.43 19.54 7.47
N MET A 451 -4.29 18.90 8.63
CA MET A 451 -4.21 19.59 9.90
C MET A 451 -2.90 20.34 10.06
N LEU A 452 -1.76 19.75 9.67
CA LEU A 452 -0.48 20.46 9.66
C LEU A 452 -0.51 21.70 8.76
N LYS A 453 -1.15 21.65 7.58
CA LYS A 453 -1.30 22.81 6.71
C LYS A 453 -2.09 23.95 7.35
N ILE A 454 -2.97 23.64 8.30
CA ILE A 454 -3.81 24.63 9.00
C ILE A 454 -3.11 25.18 10.24
N VAL A 455 -2.48 24.32 11.06
CA VAL A 455 -1.85 24.76 12.32
C VAL A 455 -0.52 25.46 12.11
N ILE A 456 0.16 25.23 10.97
CA ILE A 456 1.37 25.98 10.63
C ILE A 456 0.97 27.42 10.27
N PRO A 457 1.53 28.44 10.94
CA PRO A 457 1.25 29.85 10.64
C PRO A 457 1.51 30.19 9.17
N LYS A 458 0.59 30.94 8.55
CA LYS A 458 0.62 31.27 7.11
C LYS A 458 1.91 31.99 6.68
N ASP A 459 2.52 32.77 7.57
CA ASP A 459 3.79 33.47 7.36
C ASP A 459 5.01 32.54 7.35
N LYS A 460 4.89 31.34 7.95
CA LYS A 460 5.94 30.31 7.99
C LYS A 460 5.72 29.17 7.02
N PHE A 461 4.50 29.02 6.48
CA PHE A 461 4.13 27.91 5.63
C PHE A 461 4.77 28.00 4.25
N GLU A 462 5.62 27.04 3.90
CA GLU A 462 6.27 26.93 2.60
C GLU A 462 5.87 25.63 1.90
N GLN A 463 5.03 25.73 0.88
CA GLN A 463 4.38 24.59 0.23
C GLN A 463 5.36 23.58 -0.39
N GLU A 464 6.47 24.05 -0.97
CA GLU A 464 7.46 23.19 -1.63
C GLU A 464 8.28 22.41 -0.59
N SER A 465 8.88 23.11 0.38
CA SER A 465 9.61 22.48 1.48
C SER A 465 8.73 21.54 2.31
N PHE A 466 7.47 21.91 2.57
CA PHE A 466 6.50 21.04 3.25
C PHE A 466 6.24 19.72 2.49
N ASN A 467 6.20 19.76 1.15
CA ASN A 467 5.92 18.56 0.35
C ASN A 467 7.15 17.70 0.10
N ASN A 468 8.34 18.31 -0.01
CA ASN A 468 9.53 17.63 -0.52
C ASN A 468 10.53 17.21 0.57
N LYS A 469 10.53 17.93 1.71
CA LYS A 469 11.46 17.76 2.82
C LYS A 469 10.81 18.11 4.16
N ASN A 470 9.66 17.50 4.43
CA ASN A 470 8.73 17.87 5.48
C ASN A 470 9.37 17.86 6.87
N TYR A 471 10.11 16.81 7.23
CA TYR A 471 10.71 16.71 8.56
C TYR A 471 11.82 17.74 8.75
N SER A 472 12.69 17.88 7.75
CA SER A 472 13.76 18.89 7.72
C SER A 472 13.20 20.30 7.81
N TYR A 473 12.14 20.58 7.04
CA TYR A 473 11.41 21.85 7.08
C TYR A 473 10.85 22.14 8.48
N LEU A 474 10.17 21.17 9.10
CA LEU A 474 9.57 21.37 10.43
C LEU A 474 10.65 21.60 11.50
N LYS A 475 11.74 20.84 11.49
CA LYS A 475 12.88 21.02 12.41
C LYS A 475 13.50 22.42 12.30
N ASN A 476 13.58 22.97 11.09
CA ASN A 476 14.20 24.26 10.81
C ASN A 476 13.24 25.46 10.83
N SER A 477 11.92 25.22 10.94
CA SER A 477 10.87 26.27 10.96
C SER A 477 10.77 27.08 12.29
N GLY A 478 11.43 26.61 13.35
CA GLY A 478 11.29 27.14 14.71
C GLY A 478 9.93 26.84 15.37
N LEU A 479 9.13 25.92 14.82
CA LEU A 479 7.83 25.49 15.36
C LEU A 479 8.00 24.37 16.41
N ASN A 480 8.72 24.67 17.50
CA ASN A 480 9.13 23.68 18.50
C ASN A 480 7.97 22.89 19.12
N GLY A 481 6.78 23.48 19.24
CA GLY A 481 5.59 22.79 19.75
C GLY A 481 5.13 21.66 18.81
N ILE A 482 5.07 21.94 17.50
CA ILE A 482 4.71 20.95 16.48
C ILE A 482 5.77 19.86 16.41
N VAL A 483 7.05 20.25 16.36
CA VAL A 483 8.19 19.31 16.32
C VAL A 483 8.15 18.35 17.52
N LYS A 484 7.93 18.86 18.73
CA LYS A 484 7.85 18.03 19.94
C LYS A 484 6.67 17.05 19.87
N TYR A 485 5.54 17.47 19.32
CA TYR A 485 4.37 16.61 19.18
C TYR A 485 4.60 15.48 18.16
N ILE A 486 5.11 15.80 16.97
CA ILE A 486 5.39 14.78 15.95
C ILE A 486 6.50 13.81 16.38
N GLU A 487 7.51 14.26 17.13
CA GLU A 487 8.57 13.39 17.65
C GLU A 487 8.08 12.51 18.81
N GLY A 488 7.07 12.97 19.56
CA GLY A 488 6.36 12.16 20.55
C GLY A 488 5.59 11.00 19.91
N GLU A 489 4.93 11.26 18.78
CA GLU A 489 4.08 10.35 18.02
C GLU A 489 4.71 9.96 16.67
N ILE A 490 6.01 9.64 16.68
CA ILE A 490 6.81 9.52 15.46
C ILE A 490 6.30 8.49 14.45
N ASN A 491 5.76 7.37 14.91
CA ASN A 491 5.21 6.33 14.03
C ASN A 491 3.98 6.85 13.27
N THR A 492 3.09 7.55 13.96
CA THR A 492 1.90 8.16 13.37
C THR A 492 2.29 9.23 12.37
N TYR A 493 3.26 10.07 12.72
CA TYR A 493 3.80 11.11 11.83
C TYR A 493 4.41 10.53 10.55
N VAL A 494 5.35 9.59 10.66
CA VAL A 494 6.02 9.00 9.49
C VAL A 494 5.00 8.30 8.60
N LYS A 495 4.07 7.54 9.18
CA LYS A 495 3.03 6.82 8.44
C LYS A 495 2.06 7.75 7.72
N ASN A 496 1.45 8.70 8.43
CA ASN A 496 0.33 9.48 7.91
C ASN A 496 0.77 10.74 7.14
N ILE A 497 2.05 11.12 7.25
CA ILE A 497 2.57 12.36 6.63
C ILE A 497 3.74 12.04 5.71
N LEU A 498 4.88 11.58 6.22
CA LEU A 498 6.09 11.43 5.38
C LEU A 498 5.90 10.42 4.24
N LEU A 499 5.27 9.28 4.51
CA LEU A 499 5.03 8.22 3.51
C LEU A 499 3.84 8.54 2.59
N GLU A 500 2.86 9.31 3.06
CA GLU A 500 1.71 9.74 2.23
C GLU A 500 2.07 10.90 1.29
N LEU A 501 2.97 11.79 1.71
CA LEU A 501 3.56 12.81 0.84
C LEU A 501 4.54 12.17 -0.14
N ARG A 502 4.03 11.70 -1.29
CA ARG A 502 4.86 11.09 -2.36
C ARG A 502 6.02 11.98 -2.85
N GLY A 503 5.91 13.31 -2.68
CA GLY A 503 6.96 14.25 -3.02
C GLY A 503 8.11 14.29 -2.00
N ASN A 504 7.94 13.69 -0.82
CA ASN A 504 8.88 13.79 0.30
C ASN A 504 10.11 12.88 0.09
N ASN A 505 10.98 13.26 -0.83
CA ASN A 505 12.16 12.51 -1.23
C ASN A 505 13.49 13.25 -1.03
N LYS A 506 13.47 14.51 -0.57
CA LYS A 506 14.65 15.39 -0.45
C LYS A 506 14.95 15.83 0.98
N GLU A 507 14.67 14.98 1.97
CA GLU A 507 15.03 15.25 3.38
C GLU A 507 16.53 15.54 3.50
N GLU A 508 16.89 16.52 4.32
CA GLU A 508 18.28 16.91 4.56
C GLU A 508 18.99 15.83 5.38
N LEU A 509 20.30 15.67 5.16
CA LEU A 509 21.07 14.52 5.66
C LEU A 509 21.03 14.42 7.19
N GLU A 510 21.13 15.55 7.90
CA GLU A 510 21.17 15.60 9.36
C GLU A 510 19.84 15.14 9.96
N GLU A 511 18.72 15.74 9.54
CA GLU A 511 17.39 15.38 10.01
C GLU A 511 16.97 13.98 9.57
N TYR A 512 17.34 13.56 8.36
CA TYR A 512 17.11 12.19 7.92
C TYR A 512 17.82 11.16 8.81
N SER A 513 19.07 11.45 9.20
CA SER A 513 19.82 10.60 10.13
C SER A 513 19.18 10.55 11.52
N ILE A 514 18.60 11.67 11.99
CA ILE A 514 17.83 11.70 13.24
C ILE A 514 16.60 10.77 13.17
N LEU A 515 15.86 10.77 12.06
CA LEU A 515 14.73 9.86 11.86
C LEU A 515 15.16 8.40 11.92
N LEU A 516 16.21 8.04 11.17
CA LEU A 516 16.71 6.66 11.12
C LEU A 516 17.26 6.19 12.47
N ASN A 517 17.89 7.08 13.23
CA ASN A 517 18.41 6.78 14.57
C ASN A 517 17.35 6.81 15.67
N ASN A 518 16.09 7.16 15.38
CA ASN A 518 15.06 7.21 16.39
C ASN A 518 14.65 5.80 16.84
N PRO A 519 14.88 5.41 18.12
CA PRO A 519 14.60 4.06 18.59
C PRO A 519 13.10 3.76 18.73
N LYS A 520 12.24 4.79 18.74
CA LYS A 520 10.78 4.62 18.82
C LYS A 520 10.14 4.40 17.46
N LEU A 521 10.84 4.68 16.36
CA LEU A 521 10.32 4.54 15.00
C LEU A 521 10.42 3.07 14.56
N ASP A 522 9.31 2.50 14.12
CA ASP A 522 9.22 1.11 13.66
C ASP A 522 10.13 0.85 12.45
N ILE A 523 10.82 -0.29 12.46
CA ILE A 523 11.79 -0.65 11.42
C ILE A 523 11.15 -0.81 10.04
N ASN A 524 9.88 -1.25 9.95
CA ASN A 524 9.19 -1.36 8.65
C ASN A 524 8.87 0.03 8.08
N LEU A 525 8.59 1.01 8.95
CA LEU A 525 8.41 2.40 8.51
C LEU A 525 9.74 3.01 8.07
N LYS A 526 10.85 2.73 8.76
CA LYS A 526 12.20 3.13 8.33
C LYS A 526 12.55 2.54 6.97
N GLU A 527 12.27 1.26 6.73
CA GLU A 527 12.53 0.61 5.44
C GLU A 527 11.76 1.29 4.30
N LYS A 528 10.47 1.61 4.50
CA LYS A 528 9.67 2.34 3.52
C LYS A 528 10.22 3.74 3.26
N LEU A 529 10.64 4.44 4.32
CA LEU A 529 11.23 5.76 4.22
C LEU A 529 12.56 5.73 3.44
N ILE A 530 13.42 4.74 3.68
CA ILE A 530 14.68 4.51 2.95
C ILE A 530 14.45 4.29 1.45
N GLN A 531 13.38 3.58 1.08
CA GLN A 531 13.04 3.39 -0.32
C GLN A 531 12.57 4.68 -1.00
N GLN A 532 11.81 5.52 -0.28
CA GLN A 532 11.24 6.76 -0.80
C GLN A 532 12.25 7.90 -0.90
N VAL A 533 13.10 8.08 0.11
CA VAL A 533 14.03 9.22 0.19
C VAL A 533 15.24 9.02 -0.72
N GLU A 534 15.58 10.04 -1.51
CA GLU A 534 16.72 10.01 -2.45
C GLU A 534 18.06 10.39 -1.82
N THR A 535 18.02 11.07 -0.67
CA THR A 535 19.21 11.49 0.08
C THR A 535 20.10 10.30 0.42
N ILE A 536 21.38 10.43 0.05
CA ILE A 536 22.40 9.41 0.25
C ILE A 536 23.13 9.69 1.56
N VAL A 537 23.23 8.68 2.44
CA VAL A 537 24.00 8.78 3.68
C VAL A 537 25.50 8.79 3.36
N ASP A 538 26.18 9.87 3.72
CA ASP A 538 27.59 10.08 3.41
C ASP A 538 28.53 9.21 4.26
N ASP A 539 28.27 9.12 5.56
CA ASP A 539 29.05 8.34 6.53
C ASP A 539 28.12 7.40 7.29
N ILE A 540 28.25 6.09 7.04
CA ILE A 540 27.38 5.09 7.67
C ILE A 540 27.56 5.01 9.19
N SER A 541 28.71 5.44 9.73
CA SER A 541 28.95 5.45 11.18
C SER A 541 28.03 6.41 11.93
N THR A 542 27.36 7.33 11.23
CA THR A 542 26.32 8.19 11.80
C THR A 542 25.02 7.44 12.10
N ILE A 543 24.83 6.24 11.53
CA ILE A 543 23.66 5.40 11.74
C ILE A 543 23.97 4.39 12.84
N THR A 544 23.27 4.51 13.95
CA THR A 544 23.51 3.76 15.20
C THR A 544 22.90 2.36 15.18
N GLY A 545 21.85 2.15 14.38
CA GLY A 545 21.15 0.87 14.28
C GLY A 545 21.70 -0.02 13.17
N LEU A 546 21.96 -1.29 13.49
CA LEU A 546 22.55 -2.26 12.57
C LEU A 546 21.58 -2.63 11.43
N ASP A 547 20.30 -2.85 11.75
CA ASP A 547 19.27 -3.20 10.77
C ASP A 547 19.07 -2.05 9.77
N GLU A 548 19.02 -0.81 10.25
CA GLU A 548 18.95 0.40 9.44
C GLU A 548 20.14 0.52 8.49
N ALA A 549 21.35 0.23 8.98
CA ALA A 549 22.54 0.22 8.15
C ALA A 549 22.45 -0.84 7.04
N HIS A 550 22.03 -2.08 7.36
CA HIS A 550 21.79 -3.11 6.35
C HIS A 550 20.76 -2.68 5.29
N LEU A 551 19.67 -2.03 5.71
CA LEU A 551 18.65 -1.53 4.79
C LEU A 551 19.22 -0.45 3.85
N LEU A 552 20.01 0.48 4.36
CA LEU A 552 20.66 1.51 3.54
C LEU A 552 21.60 0.88 2.49
N PHE A 553 22.37 -0.15 2.86
CA PHE A 553 23.19 -0.90 1.90
C PHE A 553 22.33 -1.65 0.86
N LYS A 554 21.30 -2.36 1.31
CA LYS A 554 20.36 -3.11 0.46
C LYS A 554 19.76 -2.23 -0.64
N TYR A 555 19.37 -1.00 -0.30
CA TYR A 555 18.76 -0.04 -1.24
C TYR A 555 19.76 0.94 -1.88
N SER A 556 21.07 0.74 -1.67
CA SER A 556 22.13 1.64 -2.18
C SER A 556 21.93 3.11 -1.82
N LYS A 557 21.51 3.37 -0.58
CA LYS A 557 21.31 4.71 0.00
C LYS A 557 22.49 5.16 0.88
N VAL A 558 23.66 4.55 0.68
CA VAL A 558 24.93 4.91 1.31
C VAL A 558 25.92 5.29 0.23
N ARG A 559 26.74 6.31 0.49
CA ARG A 559 27.79 6.71 -0.45
C ARG A 559 28.79 5.55 -0.64
N PRO A 560 29.10 5.14 -1.89
CA PRO A 560 30.01 4.02 -2.17
C PRO A 560 31.46 4.41 -1.91
N THR A 561 31.86 4.35 -0.65
CA THR A 561 33.23 4.56 -0.19
C THR A 561 33.74 3.33 0.56
N TRP A 562 35.04 3.04 0.47
CA TRP A 562 35.62 1.95 1.24
C TRP A 562 35.50 2.17 2.75
N LYS A 563 35.52 3.42 3.23
CA LYS A 563 35.26 3.77 4.64
C LYS A 563 33.91 3.23 5.10
N ASN A 564 32.85 3.43 4.32
CA ASN A 564 31.52 2.94 4.66
C ASN A 564 31.42 1.42 4.60
N VAL A 565 32.01 0.78 3.57
CA VAL A 565 32.05 -0.69 3.47
C VAL A 565 32.80 -1.31 4.65
N GLN A 566 33.93 -0.71 5.03
CA GLN A 566 34.74 -1.15 6.17
C GLN A 566 34.02 -0.98 7.51
N ALA A 567 33.35 0.15 7.72
CA ALA A 567 32.56 0.38 8.93
C ALA A 567 31.46 -0.67 9.07
N MET A 568 30.75 -0.98 7.98
CA MET A 568 29.73 -2.03 7.98
C MET A 568 30.33 -3.43 8.23
N PHE A 569 31.43 -3.74 7.55
CA PHE A 569 32.14 -5.01 7.73
C PHE A 569 32.61 -5.23 9.18
N ALA A 570 33.11 -4.19 9.83
CA ALA A 570 33.51 -4.25 11.24
C ALA A 570 32.30 -4.45 12.17
N ASN A 571 31.17 -3.79 11.88
CA ASN A 571 29.92 -3.97 12.64
C ASN A 571 29.34 -5.39 12.46
N ASP A 572 29.54 -5.99 11.29
CA ASP A 572 29.14 -7.37 10.95
C ASP A 572 30.14 -8.44 11.43
N SER A 573 30.94 -8.14 12.46
CA SER A 573 31.93 -9.08 13.02
C SER A 573 32.93 -9.60 11.97
N ASP A 574 33.42 -8.71 11.10
CA ASP A 574 34.34 -9.01 10.00
C ASP A 574 33.76 -9.99 8.96
N LEU A 575 32.45 -9.93 8.70
CA LEU A 575 31.77 -10.71 7.66
C LEU A 575 31.13 -9.81 6.60
N LEU A 576 31.18 -10.25 5.34
CA LEU A 576 30.46 -9.61 4.25
C LEU A 576 29.00 -10.07 4.26
N SER A 577 28.12 -9.27 4.84
CA SER A 577 26.69 -9.54 4.84
C SER A 577 26.07 -9.47 3.43
N THR A 578 24.92 -10.13 3.25
CA THR A 578 24.23 -10.15 1.95
C THR A 578 23.85 -8.76 1.45
N SER A 579 23.52 -7.81 2.34
CA SER A 579 23.25 -6.42 1.96
C SER A 579 24.49 -5.73 1.39
N VAL A 580 25.66 -5.94 2.00
CA VAL A 580 26.93 -5.39 1.52
C VAL A 580 27.33 -6.05 0.19
N ILE A 581 27.19 -7.37 0.05
CA ILE A 581 27.46 -8.07 -1.21
C ILE A 581 26.56 -7.55 -2.33
N ASN A 582 25.26 -7.38 -2.07
CA ASN A 582 24.32 -6.81 -3.05
C ASN A 582 24.72 -5.39 -3.44
N PHE A 583 25.10 -4.56 -2.48
CA PHE A 583 25.60 -3.20 -2.72
C PHE A 583 26.87 -3.19 -3.59
N LEU A 584 27.82 -4.07 -3.28
CA LEU A 584 29.08 -4.23 -4.03
C LEU A 584 28.83 -4.73 -5.46
N ASN A 585 27.82 -5.58 -5.67
CA ASN A 585 27.48 -6.13 -6.98
C ASN A 585 26.73 -5.15 -7.89
N GLN A 586 26.28 -3.98 -7.39
CA GLN A 586 25.70 -2.93 -8.21
C GLN A 586 26.79 -2.26 -9.05
N GLU A 587 26.61 -2.25 -10.38
CA GLU A 587 27.62 -1.75 -11.33
C GLU A 587 28.10 -0.33 -11.02
N ASN A 588 27.17 0.60 -10.75
CA ASN A 588 27.51 1.99 -10.41
C ASN A 588 28.36 2.09 -9.15
N ASN A 589 28.03 1.33 -8.10
CA ASN A 589 28.78 1.33 -6.84
C ASN A 589 30.18 0.74 -7.04
N ALA A 590 30.28 -0.38 -7.77
CA ALA A 590 31.56 -1.02 -8.07
C ALA A 590 32.49 -0.09 -8.87
N ILE A 591 31.96 0.62 -9.86
CA ILE A 591 32.72 1.60 -10.65
C ILE A 591 33.21 2.74 -9.76
N ILE A 592 32.37 3.28 -8.86
CA ILE A 592 32.80 4.38 -7.98
C ILE A 592 33.89 3.90 -6.99
N LEU A 593 33.69 2.74 -6.36
CA LEU A 593 34.65 2.16 -5.41
C LEU A 593 36.03 1.92 -6.06
N SER A 594 36.04 1.39 -7.29
CA SER A 594 37.28 1.07 -8.01
C SER A 594 38.16 2.27 -8.34
N LYS A 595 37.60 3.49 -8.37
CA LYS A 595 38.35 4.74 -8.57
C LYS A 595 39.22 5.13 -7.37
N SER A 596 38.94 4.56 -6.21
CA SER A 596 39.67 4.83 -4.97
C SER A 596 40.45 3.61 -4.51
N ARG A 597 41.69 3.83 -4.04
CA ARG A 597 42.52 2.78 -3.45
C ARG A 597 42.22 2.69 -1.94
N MET A 598 42.15 1.47 -1.41
CA MET A 598 42.02 1.30 0.05
C MET A 598 43.33 1.73 0.73
N GLU A 599 43.19 2.39 1.87
CA GLU A 599 44.33 2.89 2.63
C GLU A 599 45.12 1.74 3.24
N THR A 600 46.44 1.96 3.39
CA THR A 600 47.36 1.00 4.03
C THR A 600 47.68 1.39 5.47
N VAL A 601 46.98 2.40 6.00
CA VAL A 601 47.17 2.92 7.35
C VAL A 601 46.80 1.84 8.36
N ALA A 602 47.69 1.62 9.31
CA ALA A 602 47.47 0.73 10.44
C ALA A 602 46.75 1.47 11.57
N ASN A 603 45.92 0.76 12.33
CA ASN A 603 45.37 1.26 13.59
C ASN A 603 46.48 1.36 14.67
N GLU A 604 46.11 1.80 15.87
CA GLU A 604 47.04 1.96 17.01
C GLU A 604 47.75 0.65 17.40
N ASP A 605 47.18 -0.51 17.04
CA ASP A 605 47.75 -1.85 17.27
C ASP A 605 48.60 -2.38 16.08
N GLU A 606 49.00 -1.50 15.15
CA GLU A 606 49.72 -1.85 13.91
C GLU A 606 48.96 -2.77 12.94
N VAL A 607 47.66 -2.98 13.13
CA VAL A 607 46.80 -3.77 12.23
C VAL A 607 46.23 -2.89 11.13
N SER A 608 46.54 -3.23 9.87
CA SER A 608 45.95 -2.57 8.70
C SER A 608 44.42 -2.72 8.69
N ILE A 609 43.70 -1.60 8.80
CA ILE A 609 42.23 -1.53 8.94
C ILE A 609 41.51 -2.33 7.84
N TYR A 610 41.99 -2.22 6.60
CA TYR A 610 41.36 -2.86 5.42
C TYR A 610 41.89 -4.26 5.10
N SER A 611 42.84 -4.79 5.87
CA SER A 611 43.50 -6.06 5.54
C SER A 611 42.53 -7.24 5.54
N LYS A 612 41.74 -7.37 6.62
CA LYS A 612 40.68 -8.37 6.76
C LYS A 612 39.60 -8.23 5.67
N LEU A 613 39.19 -6.99 5.38
CA LEU A 613 38.21 -6.72 4.32
C LEU A 613 38.74 -7.16 2.95
N CYS A 614 40.00 -6.85 2.63
CA CYS A 614 40.61 -7.29 1.37
C CYS A 614 40.69 -8.81 1.28
N GLU A 615 41.05 -9.49 2.37
CA GLU A 615 41.04 -10.96 2.40
C GLU A 615 39.63 -11.51 2.18
N ALA A 616 38.62 -10.92 2.81
CA ALA A 616 37.22 -11.31 2.63
C ALA A 616 36.75 -11.10 1.18
N LEU A 617 37.03 -9.94 0.59
CA LEU A 617 36.66 -9.62 -0.80
C LEU A 617 37.29 -10.58 -1.81
N ILE A 618 38.55 -10.97 -1.60
CA ILE A 618 39.26 -11.92 -2.50
C ILE A 618 38.62 -13.31 -2.46
N HIS A 619 38.13 -13.74 -1.29
CA HIS A 619 37.62 -15.09 -1.09
C HIS A 619 36.08 -15.20 -1.15
N GLU A 620 35.37 -14.10 -1.35
CA GLU A 620 33.90 -14.07 -1.42
C GLU A 620 33.39 -14.56 -2.78
N LYS A 621 32.60 -15.63 -2.77
CA LYS A 621 32.08 -16.29 -3.98
C LYS A 621 30.94 -15.51 -4.62
N ASN A 622 30.14 -14.82 -3.81
CA ASN A 622 28.90 -14.19 -4.26
C ASN A 622 29.10 -12.79 -4.88
N ILE A 623 30.32 -12.24 -4.84
CA ILE A 623 30.66 -11.05 -5.65
C ILE A 623 30.74 -11.47 -7.12
N ASN A 624 30.07 -10.76 -8.03
CA ASN A 624 30.13 -11.09 -9.45
C ASN A 624 31.50 -10.76 -10.07
N ASP A 625 31.88 -11.44 -11.16
CA ASP A 625 33.24 -11.36 -11.71
C ASP A 625 33.59 -9.95 -12.26
N VAL A 626 32.59 -9.18 -12.70
CA VAL A 626 32.78 -7.79 -13.15
C VAL A 626 33.20 -6.89 -11.98
N SER A 627 32.44 -6.94 -10.89
CA SER A 627 32.70 -6.16 -9.67
C SER A 627 34.01 -6.63 -9.02
N TYR A 628 34.23 -7.95 -8.98
CA TYR A 628 35.48 -8.55 -8.49
C TYR A 628 36.71 -7.96 -9.21
N LYS A 629 36.68 -7.92 -10.55
CA LYS A 629 37.76 -7.34 -11.36
C LYS A 629 37.98 -5.86 -11.03
N LEU A 630 36.92 -5.08 -10.85
CA LEU A 630 37.00 -3.67 -10.47
C LEU A 630 37.63 -3.50 -9.08
N PHE A 631 37.23 -4.30 -8.09
CA PHE A 631 37.76 -4.23 -6.73
C PHE A 631 39.24 -4.59 -6.64
N THR A 632 39.75 -5.45 -7.54
CA THR A 632 41.20 -5.69 -7.59
C THR A 632 41.98 -4.39 -7.83
N GLN A 633 41.43 -3.37 -8.49
CA GLN A 633 42.14 -2.10 -8.68
C GLN A 633 42.33 -1.34 -7.37
N SER A 634 41.37 -1.47 -6.44
CA SER A 634 41.38 -0.81 -5.14
C SER A 634 42.28 -1.49 -4.10
N ILE A 635 42.46 -2.82 -4.20
CA ILE A 635 43.22 -3.60 -3.20
C ILE A 635 44.72 -3.25 -3.28
N PRO A 636 45.35 -2.76 -2.20
CA PRO A 636 46.74 -2.30 -2.25
C PRO A 636 47.76 -3.44 -2.10
N TRP A 637 47.38 -4.59 -1.54
CA TRP A 637 48.29 -5.69 -1.18
C TRP A 637 48.47 -6.74 -2.28
N CYS A 638 49.59 -7.46 -2.19
CA CYS A 638 49.87 -8.66 -2.95
C CYS A 638 50.00 -9.84 -1.99
N TYR A 639 49.53 -11.02 -2.42
CA TYR A 639 49.44 -12.21 -1.57
C TYR A 639 50.26 -13.37 -2.16
N ASN A 640 50.72 -14.26 -1.29
CA ASN A 640 51.47 -15.48 -1.65
C ASN A 640 50.59 -16.74 -1.61
N SER A 641 49.54 -16.73 -0.79
CA SER A 641 48.69 -17.87 -0.51
C SER A 641 47.23 -17.46 -0.56
N PHE A 642 46.39 -18.33 -1.11
CA PHE A 642 44.95 -18.13 -1.22
C PHE A 642 44.23 -19.41 -0.78
N LYS A 643 42.92 -19.34 -0.52
CA LYS A 643 42.09 -20.54 -0.28
C LYS A 643 41.60 -21.09 -1.64
N PRO A 644 42.14 -22.20 -2.17
CA PRO A 644 41.85 -22.65 -3.54
C PRO A 644 40.36 -22.98 -3.76
N SER A 645 39.71 -23.51 -2.72
CA SER A 645 38.27 -23.81 -2.70
C SER A 645 37.37 -22.59 -2.89
N SER A 646 37.90 -21.39 -2.72
CA SER A 646 37.16 -20.13 -2.77
C SER A 646 37.35 -19.34 -4.06
N ILE A 647 38.40 -19.62 -4.83
CA ILE A 647 38.77 -18.82 -6.01
C ILE A 647 38.74 -19.72 -7.25
N SER A 648 37.93 -19.33 -8.24
CA SER A 648 37.88 -20.03 -9.54
C SER A 648 39.14 -19.76 -10.38
N PRO A 649 39.46 -20.62 -11.37
CA PRO A 649 40.61 -20.37 -12.26
C PRO A 649 40.56 -19.00 -12.96
N GLU A 650 39.38 -18.54 -13.38
CA GLU A 650 39.23 -17.23 -14.02
C GLU A 650 39.43 -16.07 -13.04
N ARG A 651 39.00 -16.19 -11.78
CA ARG A 651 39.31 -15.17 -10.76
C ARG A 651 40.78 -15.14 -10.39
N MET A 652 41.42 -16.30 -10.37
CA MET A 652 42.87 -16.37 -10.16
C MET A 652 43.62 -15.69 -11.31
N ARG A 653 43.16 -15.87 -12.56
CA ARG A 653 43.66 -15.12 -13.73
C ARG A 653 43.53 -13.61 -13.52
N ILE A 654 42.36 -13.13 -13.08
CA ILE A 654 42.12 -11.71 -12.78
C ILE A 654 43.12 -11.17 -11.73
N LEU A 655 43.39 -11.93 -10.66
CA LEU A 655 44.35 -11.52 -9.62
C LEU A 655 45.79 -11.42 -10.16
N ILE A 656 46.20 -12.36 -11.01
CA ILE A 656 47.52 -12.32 -11.65
C ILE A 656 47.61 -11.11 -12.60
N GLU A 657 46.57 -10.90 -13.40
CA GLU A 657 46.51 -9.78 -14.35
C GLU A 657 46.53 -8.42 -13.65
N GLY A 658 45.79 -8.29 -12.54
CA GLY A 658 45.73 -7.13 -11.66
C GLY A 658 46.92 -6.97 -10.71
N ASN A 659 47.99 -7.75 -10.90
CA ASN A 659 49.25 -7.67 -10.16
C ASN A 659 49.15 -7.97 -8.65
N LYS A 660 48.15 -8.76 -8.21
CA LYS A 660 47.86 -9.04 -6.78
C LYS A 660 48.50 -10.32 -6.25
N VAL A 661 49.20 -11.05 -7.10
CA VAL A 661 49.99 -12.22 -6.72
C VAL A 661 51.44 -11.80 -6.61
N ASN A 662 52.09 -12.14 -5.50
CA ASN A 662 53.52 -11.89 -5.35
C ASN A 662 54.33 -12.79 -6.29
N LYS A 663 55.41 -12.24 -6.83
CA LYS A 663 56.26 -12.92 -7.83
C LYS A 663 57.42 -13.59 -7.09
N VAL A 664 57.11 -14.65 -6.35
CA VAL A 664 58.05 -15.39 -5.50
C VAL A 664 57.80 -16.89 -5.68
N VAL A 665 58.76 -17.72 -5.28
CA VAL A 665 58.68 -19.20 -5.37
C VAL A 665 57.39 -19.74 -4.75
N ALA A 666 57.05 -19.29 -3.53
CA ALA A 666 55.84 -19.74 -2.84
C ALA A 666 54.55 -19.53 -3.65
N SER A 667 54.40 -18.39 -4.34
CA SER A 667 53.23 -18.13 -5.18
C SER A 667 53.23 -18.97 -6.46
N TYR A 668 54.42 -19.22 -7.03
CA TYR A 668 54.58 -20.07 -8.21
C TYR A 668 54.15 -21.49 -7.89
N ASP A 669 54.65 -22.06 -6.79
CA ASP A 669 54.33 -23.42 -6.34
C ASP A 669 52.85 -23.55 -6.00
N PHE A 670 52.29 -22.55 -5.31
CA PHE A 670 50.85 -22.50 -5.01
C PHE A 670 50.01 -22.59 -6.28
N LEU A 671 50.35 -21.80 -7.31
CA LEU A 671 49.64 -21.81 -8.59
C LEU A 671 49.83 -23.14 -9.33
N ARG A 672 51.04 -23.69 -9.34
CA ARG A 672 51.33 -24.97 -9.99
C ARG A 672 50.53 -26.12 -9.38
N GLN A 673 50.42 -26.16 -8.06
CA GLN A 673 49.69 -27.22 -7.34
C GLN A 673 48.16 -27.11 -7.49
N ASN A 674 47.61 -25.89 -7.53
CA ASN A 674 46.16 -25.66 -7.44
C ASN A 674 45.50 -25.19 -8.75
N TYR A 675 46.26 -24.56 -9.65
CA TYR A 675 45.76 -23.90 -10.87
C TYR A 675 46.69 -24.13 -12.08
N LYS A 676 46.66 -25.34 -12.64
CA LYS A 676 47.54 -25.77 -13.74
C LYS A 676 47.62 -24.73 -14.86
N GLY A 677 48.84 -24.33 -15.20
CA GLY A 677 49.15 -23.36 -16.26
C GLY A 677 49.13 -21.89 -15.83
N LEU A 678 48.50 -21.53 -14.71
CA LEU A 678 48.49 -20.14 -14.23
C LEU A 678 49.82 -19.71 -13.59
N ASN A 679 50.63 -20.65 -13.11
CA ASN A 679 52.02 -20.42 -12.72
C ASN A 679 52.84 -19.82 -13.88
N ILE A 680 52.59 -20.25 -15.12
CA ILE A 680 53.25 -19.68 -16.31
C ILE A 680 52.73 -18.29 -16.63
N LEU A 681 51.43 -18.03 -16.44
CA LEU A 681 50.88 -16.67 -16.55
C LEU A 681 51.53 -15.70 -15.55
N LEU A 682 51.89 -16.17 -14.35
CA LEU A 682 52.63 -15.38 -13.38
C LEU A 682 54.07 -15.11 -13.85
N VAL A 683 54.74 -16.09 -14.45
CA VAL A 683 56.07 -15.92 -15.07
C VAL A 683 56.04 -14.86 -16.16
N GLU A 684 55.02 -14.90 -17.03
CA GLU A 684 54.84 -13.91 -18.10
C GLU A 684 54.72 -12.46 -17.60
N LYS A 685 54.28 -12.25 -16.35
CA LYS A 685 54.14 -10.90 -15.76
C LYS A 685 55.44 -10.32 -15.24
N ALA A 686 56.42 -11.15 -14.89
CA ALA A 686 57.74 -10.71 -14.42
C ALA A 686 58.83 -11.73 -14.80
N PRO A 687 59.12 -11.93 -16.10
CA PRO A 687 60.02 -12.98 -16.55
C PRO A 687 61.41 -12.90 -15.91
N ASP A 688 62.01 -11.70 -15.88
CA ASP A 688 63.35 -11.47 -15.34
C ASP A 688 63.48 -11.89 -13.88
N LYS A 689 62.41 -11.67 -13.09
CA LYS A 689 62.41 -12.02 -11.68
C LYS A 689 62.43 -13.53 -11.47
N PHE A 690 61.70 -14.27 -12.30
CA PHE A 690 61.68 -15.73 -12.25
C PHE A 690 62.95 -16.35 -12.84
N ILE A 691 63.55 -15.71 -13.85
CA ILE A 691 64.87 -16.10 -14.37
C ILE A 691 65.94 -16.04 -13.29
N GLY A 692 65.91 -15.02 -12.42
CA GLY A 692 66.85 -14.89 -11.29
C GLY A 692 66.72 -15.95 -10.18
N ILE A 693 65.67 -16.78 -10.19
CA ILE A 693 65.39 -17.81 -9.18
C ILE A 693 65.08 -19.19 -9.80
N LEU A 694 65.51 -19.43 -11.05
CA LEU A 694 65.20 -20.66 -11.79
C LEU A 694 65.59 -21.95 -11.06
N ASP A 695 66.71 -21.92 -10.35
CA ASP A 695 67.26 -23.02 -9.57
C ASP A 695 66.34 -23.47 -8.43
N GLN A 696 65.41 -22.60 -8.01
CA GLN A 696 64.44 -22.85 -6.94
C GLN A 696 63.06 -23.27 -7.47
N LEU A 697 62.84 -23.26 -8.80
CA LEU A 697 61.54 -23.57 -9.40
C LEU A 697 61.50 -25.02 -9.87
N GLU A 698 60.43 -25.72 -9.54
CA GLU A 698 60.16 -27.05 -10.09
C GLU A 698 59.27 -26.92 -11.34
N ILE A 699 59.84 -27.21 -12.51
CA ILE A 699 59.19 -27.07 -13.82
C ILE A 699 58.96 -28.46 -14.40
N ASP A 700 57.70 -28.82 -14.64
CA ASP A 700 57.35 -30.07 -15.30
C ASP A 700 57.22 -29.94 -16.83
N SER A 701 56.95 -31.06 -17.52
CA SER A 701 56.88 -31.07 -18.98
C SER A 701 55.72 -30.25 -19.55
N ALA A 702 54.61 -30.11 -18.80
CA ALA A 702 53.47 -29.31 -19.23
C ALA A 702 53.76 -27.81 -19.04
N ASP A 703 54.43 -27.45 -17.93
CA ASP A 703 54.92 -26.10 -17.67
C ASP A 703 55.91 -25.65 -18.77
N MET A 704 56.89 -26.50 -19.10
CA MET A 704 57.86 -26.22 -20.16
C MET A 704 57.20 -26.06 -21.54
N GLU A 705 56.19 -26.88 -21.83
CA GLU A 705 55.42 -26.75 -23.07
C GLU A 705 54.63 -25.43 -23.13
N ASN A 706 54.04 -24.98 -22.02
CA ASN A 706 53.38 -23.68 -21.92
C ASN A 706 54.37 -22.52 -22.08
N ILE A 707 55.56 -22.61 -21.49
CA ILE A 707 56.66 -21.64 -21.68
C ILE A 707 57.05 -21.55 -23.16
N ALA A 708 57.24 -22.70 -23.83
CA ALA A 708 57.58 -22.74 -25.25
C ALA A 708 56.52 -22.08 -26.13
N LYS A 709 55.23 -22.30 -25.81
CA LYS A 709 54.07 -21.72 -26.53
C LYS A 709 53.83 -20.24 -26.25
N SER A 710 54.34 -19.69 -25.13
CA SER A 710 54.07 -18.31 -24.74
C SER A 710 54.52 -17.31 -25.82
N SER A 711 53.65 -16.37 -26.16
CA SER A 711 53.98 -15.24 -27.05
C SER A 711 54.57 -14.05 -26.31
N LYS A 712 54.48 -14.01 -24.98
CA LYS A 712 54.99 -12.90 -24.14
C LYS A 712 56.45 -13.10 -23.75
N LEU A 713 56.93 -14.34 -23.75
CA LEU A 713 58.35 -14.65 -23.55
C LEU A 713 59.08 -14.65 -24.89
N ASN A 714 60.21 -13.94 -24.96
CA ASN A 714 61.09 -14.04 -26.12
C ASN A 714 61.88 -15.37 -26.08
N ASN A 715 62.50 -15.74 -27.20
CA ASN A 715 63.21 -17.02 -27.29
C ASN A 715 64.41 -17.09 -26.34
N ASP A 716 65.10 -15.99 -26.07
CA ASP A 716 66.25 -15.96 -25.16
C ASP A 716 65.84 -16.31 -23.72
N MET A 717 64.73 -15.74 -23.25
CA MET A 717 64.12 -16.07 -21.97
C MET A 717 63.68 -17.53 -21.94
N LYS A 718 63.02 -18.03 -23.00
CA LYS A 718 62.60 -19.44 -23.08
C LYS A 718 63.80 -20.39 -22.97
N PHE A 719 64.92 -20.07 -23.59
CA PHE A 719 66.12 -20.89 -23.52
C PHE A 719 66.81 -20.85 -22.14
N CYS A 720 66.61 -19.80 -21.34
CA CYS A 720 67.01 -19.83 -19.92
C CYS A 720 66.26 -20.94 -19.17
N PHE A 721 64.96 -21.11 -19.43
CA PHE A 721 64.18 -22.21 -18.83
C PHE A 721 64.58 -23.58 -19.40
N VAL A 722 64.81 -23.69 -20.71
CA VAL A 722 65.28 -24.94 -21.35
C VAL A 722 66.56 -25.44 -20.69
N ASN A 723 67.52 -24.54 -20.45
CA ASN A 723 68.81 -24.90 -19.89
C ASN A 723 68.79 -25.12 -18.37
N ALA A 724 67.70 -24.77 -17.69
CA ALA A 724 67.53 -24.95 -16.25
C ALA A 724 66.84 -26.27 -15.87
N VAL A 725 66.14 -26.93 -16.81
CA VAL A 725 65.36 -28.14 -16.54
C VAL A 725 66.11 -29.43 -16.91
N HIS A 726 65.74 -30.55 -16.29
CA HIS A 726 66.23 -31.85 -16.69
C HIS A 726 65.77 -32.20 -18.11
N GLU A 727 66.62 -32.88 -18.88
CA GLU A 727 66.41 -33.17 -20.30
C GLU A 727 65.10 -33.92 -20.56
N ASP A 728 64.71 -34.81 -19.65
CA ASP A 728 63.43 -35.53 -19.70
C ASP A 728 62.20 -34.61 -19.74
N VAL A 729 62.26 -33.44 -19.11
CA VAL A 729 61.16 -32.45 -19.11
C VAL A 729 60.90 -31.95 -20.53
N ILE A 730 61.97 -31.76 -21.30
CA ILE A 730 61.94 -31.30 -22.69
C ILE A 730 61.51 -32.45 -23.61
N THR A 731 62.11 -33.63 -23.44
CA THR A 731 61.91 -34.75 -24.36
C THR A 731 60.58 -35.44 -24.18
N LYS A 732 59.89 -35.30 -23.04
CA LYS A 732 58.51 -35.79 -22.84
C LYS A 732 57.48 -35.09 -23.73
N SER A 733 57.67 -33.81 -24.06
CA SER A 733 56.77 -33.03 -24.91
C SER A 733 57.28 -32.96 -26.35
N ALA A 734 56.51 -33.49 -27.30
CA ALA A 734 56.86 -33.41 -28.73
C ALA A 734 56.91 -31.97 -29.24
N TYR A 735 56.02 -31.10 -28.72
CA TYR A 735 56.02 -29.68 -29.06
C TYR A 735 57.29 -28.99 -28.56
N THR A 736 57.64 -29.20 -27.29
CA THR A 736 58.83 -28.59 -26.69
C THR A 736 60.11 -29.08 -27.37
N SER A 737 60.21 -30.39 -27.62
CA SER A 737 61.33 -30.98 -28.35
C SER A 737 61.50 -30.37 -29.74
N LYS A 738 60.39 -30.17 -30.47
CA LYS A 738 60.40 -29.53 -31.79
C LYS A 738 60.81 -28.05 -31.70
N PHE A 739 60.23 -27.31 -30.76
CA PHE A 739 60.58 -25.90 -30.53
C PHE A 739 62.07 -25.71 -30.25
N VAL A 740 62.64 -26.55 -29.37
CA VAL A 740 64.07 -26.51 -29.03
C VAL A 740 64.91 -26.84 -30.27
N LEU A 741 64.62 -27.94 -30.96
CA LEU A 741 65.34 -28.35 -32.17
C LEU A 741 65.35 -27.26 -33.26
N GLU A 742 64.19 -26.68 -33.56
CA GLU A 742 64.07 -25.65 -34.61
C GLU A 742 64.89 -24.38 -34.29
N ASN A 743 64.94 -23.96 -33.02
CA ASN A 743 65.71 -22.78 -32.64
C ASN A 743 67.21 -23.04 -32.65
N VAL A 744 67.66 -24.21 -32.19
CA VAL A 744 69.08 -24.61 -32.22
C VAL A 744 69.58 -24.71 -33.66
N LEU A 745 68.78 -25.29 -34.56
CA LEU A 745 69.11 -25.36 -35.98
C LEU A 745 69.18 -23.99 -36.67
N ARG A 746 68.46 -23.00 -36.14
CA ARG A 746 68.43 -21.64 -36.68
C ARG A 746 69.67 -20.84 -36.27
N ASP A 747 70.12 -20.98 -35.03
CA ASP A 747 71.26 -20.25 -34.47
C ASP A 747 71.88 -21.05 -33.30
N SER A 748 72.85 -21.91 -33.63
CA SER A 748 73.49 -22.81 -32.66
C SER A 748 74.42 -22.10 -31.69
N ASP A 749 74.95 -20.93 -32.08
CA ASP A 749 75.84 -20.13 -31.23
C ASP A 749 75.03 -19.41 -30.14
N LYS A 750 73.81 -18.98 -30.49
CA LYS A 750 72.90 -18.32 -29.55
C LYS A 750 72.14 -19.30 -28.66
N TYR A 751 71.69 -20.42 -29.21
CA TYR A 751 70.85 -21.40 -28.51
C TYR A 751 71.61 -22.71 -28.29
N SER A 752 72.53 -22.72 -27.33
CA SER A 752 73.32 -23.90 -26.97
C SER A 752 72.55 -24.89 -26.09
N LEU A 753 72.81 -26.19 -26.28
CA LEU A 753 72.24 -27.29 -25.50
C LEU A 753 73.35 -28.15 -24.85
N SER A 754 73.01 -28.91 -23.81
CA SER A 754 73.86 -29.99 -23.31
C SER A 754 74.01 -31.10 -24.35
N GLU A 755 75.18 -31.76 -24.38
CA GLU A 755 75.46 -32.87 -25.29
C GLU A 755 74.44 -34.01 -25.13
N SER A 756 74.06 -34.32 -23.89
CA SER A 756 73.08 -35.38 -23.61
C SER A 756 71.69 -35.04 -24.20
N LEU A 757 71.21 -33.81 -24.06
CA LEU A 757 69.94 -33.38 -24.68
C LEU A 757 70.01 -33.42 -26.21
N GLN A 758 71.14 -33.03 -26.80
CA GLN A 758 71.33 -33.15 -28.26
C GLN A 758 71.19 -34.60 -28.72
N ILE A 759 71.81 -35.54 -28.00
CA ILE A 759 71.70 -36.99 -28.28
C ILE A 759 70.26 -37.48 -28.12
N GLN A 760 69.54 -37.03 -27.08
CA GLN A 760 68.14 -37.42 -26.91
C GLN A 760 67.25 -36.86 -28.03
N LEU A 761 67.48 -35.62 -28.48
CA LEU A 761 66.71 -34.99 -29.55
C LEU A 761 66.94 -35.66 -30.92
N ILE A 762 68.18 -36.00 -31.28
CA ILE A 762 68.42 -36.74 -32.54
C ILE A 762 67.76 -38.12 -32.51
N ASN A 763 67.60 -38.74 -31.33
CA ASN A 763 66.95 -40.05 -31.19
C ASN A 763 65.43 -39.98 -30.95
N LYS A 764 64.85 -38.79 -30.83
CA LYS A 764 63.43 -38.61 -30.50
C LYS A 764 62.52 -38.95 -31.67
N ILE A 765 61.84 -40.10 -31.55
CA ILE A 765 60.79 -40.52 -32.48
C ILE A 765 59.62 -39.52 -32.42
N GLY A 766 59.16 -39.06 -33.58
CA GLY A 766 58.10 -38.05 -33.72
C GLY A 766 58.58 -36.66 -34.15
N LEU A 767 59.89 -36.39 -34.11
CA LEU A 767 60.48 -35.19 -34.71
C LEU A 767 60.79 -35.41 -36.21
N PRO A 768 60.79 -34.36 -37.05
CA PRO A 768 61.10 -34.49 -38.48
C PRO A 768 62.48 -35.10 -38.72
N VAL A 769 62.52 -36.17 -39.53
CA VAL A 769 63.77 -36.88 -39.87
C VAL A 769 64.83 -35.92 -40.41
N ALA A 770 64.43 -34.98 -41.29
CA ALA A 770 65.36 -34.00 -41.86
C ALA A 770 66.01 -33.11 -40.79
N ASP A 771 65.27 -32.65 -39.79
CA ASP A 771 65.79 -31.75 -38.76
C ASP A 771 66.67 -32.51 -37.75
N ARG A 772 66.34 -33.76 -37.46
CA ARG A 772 67.19 -34.66 -36.66
C ARG A 772 68.52 -34.94 -37.38
N ILE A 773 68.51 -35.15 -38.70
CA ILE A 773 69.72 -35.30 -39.52
C ILE A 773 70.55 -34.01 -39.52
N LYS A 774 69.92 -32.83 -39.66
CA LYS A 774 70.63 -31.53 -39.58
C LYS A 774 71.33 -31.35 -38.23
N LEU A 775 70.65 -31.69 -37.13
CA LEU A 775 71.25 -31.60 -35.80
C LEU A 775 72.42 -32.59 -35.68
N PHE A 776 72.26 -33.83 -36.15
CA PHE A 776 73.36 -34.80 -36.20
C PHE A 776 74.58 -34.26 -36.97
N ILE A 777 74.37 -33.63 -38.13
CA ILE A 777 75.45 -33.01 -38.92
C ILE A 777 76.18 -31.93 -38.10
N GLN A 778 75.50 -31.16 -37.24
CA GLN A 778 76.16 -30.16 -36.40
C GLN A 778 77.00 -30.78 -35.28
N ILE A 779 76.59 -31.92 -34.73
CA ILE A 779 77.17 -32.50 -33.50
C ILE A 779 78.00 -33.77 -33.73
N HIS A 780 78.08 -34.30 -34.97
CA HIS A 780 78.65 -35.61 -35.30
C HIS A 780 80.09 -35.82 -34.80
N ASN A 781 80.89 -34.77 -34.69
CA ASN A 781 82.27 -34.86 -34.20
C ASN A 781 82.36 -35.36 -32.75
N GLY A 782 81.34 -35.07 -31.92
CA GLY A 782 81.26 -35.50 -30.52
C GLY A 782 80.54 -36.84 -30.29
N ILE A 783 80.06 -37.51 -31.35
CA ILE A 783 79.24 -38.73 -31.25
C ILE A 783 80.05 -39.96 -31.69
N ASP A 784 80.04 -41.04 -30.92
CA ASP A 784 80.69 -42.30 -31.29
C ASP A 784 79.87 -43.13 -32.31
N ASN A 785 80.45 -44.24 -32.77
CA ASN A 785 79.81 -45.09 -33.76
C ASN A 785 78.60 -45.87 -33.21
N ASP A 786 78.52 -46.11 -31.90
CA ASP A 786 77.41 -46.85 -31.29
C ASP A 786 76.17 -45.95 -31.17
N ILE A 787 76.33 -44.72 -30.68
CA ILE A 787 75.27 -43.70 -30.68
C ILE A 787 74.84 -43.38 -32.12
N THR A 788 75.77 -43.33 -33.07
CA THR A 788 75.41 -43.12 -34.49
C THR A 788 74.56 -44.27 -35.04
N LYS A 789 74.86 -45.53 -34.68
CA LYS A 789 74.00 -46.68 -35.05
C LYS A 789 72.61 -46.59 -34.40
N THR A 790 72.54 -46.23 -33.12
CA THR A 790 71.26 -46.00 -32.42
C THR A 790 70.44 -44.90 -33.12
N PHE A 791 71.10 -43.80 -33.52
CA PHE A 791 70.48 -42.73 -34.28
C PHE A 791 69.92 -43.25 -35.62
N LEU A 792 70.71 -43.97 -36.40
CA LEU A 792 70.25 -44.55 -37.67
C LEU A 792 69.03 -45.45 -37.48
N ILE A 793 69.03 -46.33 -36.48
CA ILE A 793 67.88 -47.19 -36.15
C ILE A 793 66.64 -46.33 -35.81
N SER A 794 66.82 -45.25 -35.05
CA SER A 794 65.73 -44.37 -34.62
C SER A 794 65.16 -43.49 -35.75
N LEU A 795 65.80 -43.40 -36.91
CA LEU A 795 65.29 -42.69 -38.09
C LEU A 795 64.23 -43.51 -38.86
N GLY A 796 64.18 -44.83 -38.65
CA GLY A 796 63.26 -45.73 -39.33
C GLY A 796 63.62 -45.96 -40.80
N ASN A 797 62.80 -46.73 -41.52
CA ASN A 797 63.04 -47.09 -42.91
C ASN A 797 63.06 -45.86 -43.84
N PRO A 798 64.03 -45.71 -44.77
CA PRO A 798 65.11 -46.66 -45.11
C PRO A 798 66.45 -46.48 -44.36
N TYR A 799 66.55 -45.55 -43.41
CA TYR A 799 67.81 -45.20 -42.73
C TYR A 799 68.24 -46.22 -41.66
N ASP A 800 67.28 -46.89 -41.02
CA ASP A 800 67.53 -47.95 -40.03
C ASP A 800 68.35 -49.12 -40.58
N GLU A 801 68.16 -49.44 -41.86
CA GLU A 801 68.91 -50.49 -42.55
C GLU A 801 70.41 -50.18 -42.70
N ILE A 802 70.81 -48.90 -42.59
CA ILE A 802 72.22 -48.48 -42.67
C ILE A 802 73.01 -49.01 -41.46
N ALA A 803 72.36 -49.19 -40.32
CA ALA A 803 73.01 -49.76 -39.13
C ALA A 803 73.36 -51.26 -39.29
N ASN A 804 72.82 -51.95 -40.30
CA ASN A 804 73.07 -53.36 -40.57
C ASN A 804 74.06 -53.54 -41.74
N PRO A 805 75.30 -54.01 -41.51
CA PRO A 805 76.31 -54.20 -42.55
C PRO A 805 75.95 -55.18 -43.66
N LYS A 806 74.90 -56.01 -43.45
CA LYS A 806 74.41 -57.00 -44.43
C LYS A 806 73.34 -56.45 -45.38
N LYS A 807 72.88 -55.21 -45.15
CA LYS A 807 71.85 -54.55 -45.97
C LYS A 807 72.47 -53.45 -46.83
N SER A 808 71.85 -53.17 -47.97
CA SER A 808 72.28 -52.09 -48.87
C SER A 808 71.08 -51.20 -49.22
N PRO A 809 70.59 -50.39 -48.27
CA PRO A 809 69.41 -49.55 -48.47
C PRO A 809 69.63 -48.50 -49.56
N LYS A 810 68.51 -48.05 -50.16
CA LYS A 810 68.49 -46.94 -51.11
C LYS A 810 68.05 -45.67 -50.40
N ILE A 811 68.93 -44.67 -50.34
CA ILE A 811 68.60 -43.35 -49.80
C ILE A 811 68.61 -42.33 -50.93
N GLU A 812 67.50 -41.62 -51.10
CA GLU A 812 67.36 -40.59 -52.14
C GLU A 812 68.42 -39.49 -51.99
N ARG A 813 69.05 -39.14 -53.11
CA ARG A 813 70.13 -38.15 -53.15
C ARG A 813 69.55 -36.75 -53.19
N ASN A 814 69.69 -36.05 -52.07
CA ASN A 814 69.44 -34.62 -51.94
C ASN A 814 70.62 -33.97 -51.20
N THR A 815 70.62 -32.64 -51.07
CA THR A 815 71.73 -31.90 -50.45
C THR A 815 72.00 -32.36 -49.02
N LEU A 816 70.95 -32.58 -48.22
CA LEU A 816 71.06 -33.00 -46.82
C LEU A 816 71.62 -34.43 -46.70
N ASN A 817 71.07 -35.36 -47.46
CA ASN A 817 71.47 -36.76 -47.45
C ASN A 817 72.88 -36.95 -48.00
N SER A 818 73.30 -36.15 -48.97
CA SER A 818 74.68 -36.22 -49.49
C SER A 818 75.71 -35.85 -48.43
N VAL A 819 75.46 -34.78 -47.66
CA VAL A 819 76.32 -34.39 -46.52
C VAL A 819 76.27 -35.44 -45.42
N PHE A 820 75.08 -35.93 -45.09
CA PHE A 820 74.91 -36.96 -44.07
C PHE A 820 75.65 -38.27 -44.42
N MET A 821 75.57 -38.73 -45.67
CA MET A 821 76.28 -39.94 -46.12
C MET A 821 77.79 -39.76 -46.13
N ASN A 822 78.31 -38.58 -46.50
CA ASN A 822 79.75 -38.31 -46.45
C ASN A 822 80.28 -38.40 -45.00
N ILE A 823 79.54 -37.86 -44.02
CA ILE A 823 79.90 -37.98 -42.60
C ILE A 823 79.89 -39.45 -42.15
N LEU A 824 78.95 -40.27 -42.62
CA LEU A 824 78.93 -41.71 -42.30
C LEU A 824 80.10 -42.48 -42.96
N ILE A 825 80.59 -42.03 -44.12
CA ILE A 825 81.82 -42.56 -44.75
C ILE A 825 83.05 -42.17 -43.92
N GLU A 826 83.15 -40.90 -43.50
CA GLU A 826 84.25 -40.40 -42.65
C GLU A 826 84.31 -41.13 -41.30
N LYS A 827 83.16 -41.44 -40.70
CA LYS A 827 83.05 -42.27 -39.48
C LYS A 827 83.31 -43.76 -39.69
N GLY A 828 83.47 -44.22 -40.93
CA GLY A 828 83.71 -45.62 -41.28
C GLY A 828 82.51 -46.55 -41.09
N ILE A 829 81.29 -46.00 -40.99
CA ILE A 829 80.05 -46.76 -40.83
C ILE A 829 79.64 -47.37 -42.17
N ILE A 830 79.79 -46.62 -43.26
CA ILE A 830 79.58 -47.07 -44.64
C ILE A 830 80.86 -46.88 -45.45
N ALA A 831 81.06 -47.66 -46.51
CA ALA A 831 82.21 -47.54 -47.41
C ALA A 831 81.96 -46.59 -48.57
N SER A 832 80.75 -46.59 -49.14
CA SER A 832 80.42 -45.74 -50.28
C SER A 832 78.92 -45.53 -50.44
N TYR A 833 78.56 -44.45 -51.15
CA TYR A 833 77.20 -44.08 -51.53
C TYR A 833 77.15 -43.88 -53.05
N SER A 834 76.43 -44.76 -53.76
CA SER A 834 76.43 -44.86 -55.23
C SER A 834 75.69 -43.70 -55.90
N GLU A 835 76.38 -42.99 -56.79
CA GLU A 835 75.81 -41.89 -57.57
C GLU A 835 74.79 -42.35 -58.62
N LYS A 836 74.83 -43.62 -59.03
CA LYS A 836 73.97 -44.17 -60.10
C LYS A 836 72.70 -44.81 -59.56
N THR A 837 72.78 -45.45 -58.39
CA THR A 837 71.71 -46.32 -57.88
C THR A 837 71.14 -45.87 -56.54
N ASN A 838 71.68 -44.79 -55.95
CA ASN A 838 71.34 -44.30 -54.61
C ASN A 838 71.53 -45.36 -53.50
N GLN A 839 72.32 -46.41 -53.78
CA GLN A 839 72.59 -47.51 -52.84
C GLN A 839 73.77 -47.19 -51.93
N ILE A 840 73.65 -47.61 -50.68
CA ILE A 840 74.71 -47.57 -49.68
C ILE A 840 75.42 -48.93 -49.61
N TYR A 841 76.74 -48.91 -49.54
CA TYR A 841 77.57 -50.11 -49.37
C TYR A 841 78.46 -50.00 -48.13
N HIS A 842 78.61 -51.09 -47.39
CA HIS A 842 79.46 -51.18 -46.19
C HIS A 842 80.85 -51.73 -46.51
N SER A 843 81.83 -51.38 -45.68
CA SER A 843 83.21 -51.88 -45.84
C SER A 843 83.30 -53.36 -45.48
N LYS A 844 84.11 -54.14 -46.23
CA LYS A 844 84.34 -55.57 -45.95
C LYS A 844 84.86 -55.83 -44.53
N LYS A 845 85.55 -54.86 -43.91
CA LYS A 845 86.01 -54.94 -42.51
C LYS A 845 84.86 -54.99 -41.48
N ASN A 846 83.68 -54.45 -41.80
CA ASN A 846 82.53 -54.38 -40.90
C ASN A 846 81.56 -55.57 -41.09
N MET A 847 81.82 -56.49 -42.02
CA MET A 847 80.98 -57.68 -42.24
C MET A 847 81.40 -58.88 -41.37
N GLU A 848 82.57 -58.82 -40.72
CA GLU A 848 83.16 -59.91 -39.90
C GLU A 848 83.11 -59.64 -38.38
N GLN A 849 82.55 -58.50 -37.94
CA GLN A 849 82.12 -58.22 -36.56
C GLN A 849 80.60 -58.20 -36.52
#